data_AF-A0A7G6WQP0-F1
#
_entry.id   AF-A0A7G6WQP0-F1
#
_cell.length_a   1.000
_cell.length_b   1.000
_cell.length_c   1.000
_cell.angle_alpha   90.00
_cell.angle_beta   90.00
_cell.angle_gamma   90.00
#
_symmetry.space_group_name_H-M   'P 1'
#
loop_
_entity.id
_entity.type
_entity.pdbx_description
1 polymer ?
#
loop_
_entity_poly.entity_id
_entity_poly.type
_entity_poly.pdbx_seq_one_letter_code
_entity_poly.pdbx_strand_id
1 'polypeptide(L)'
;MGVSGCGKTTIGDLVARELGIQFLDGDSLHPVENVAKMAAGTPLTDEDRWPWLATVGSELAAAKGGLVLACSALRRSYRDAIRAQAPDTVFLHLHGGKEVLRARTEGRSGHFMPPALLESQLATLEALEADEAGIVVDIAGPVDQVVADALAGIAAAVTAAVGSSAHGNGTAAAGAAGSPGRQFDVDLQAAPFNLDAAAITWVNTTLESMTLEEKIGQLFINHNNDYSPEYLDGVLENFHVGGMRYRPGPSAAVQEHIRHAQSKSKVPLLVASNPEMGGAGSCDDGTFVSTHLQAGSHPDKSIARRMGQVAGVETAALGCNWAFAPIVDIHYNWRNTVISTRAFGNTPEIVVERAKEYFDGISESPTACAMKHFPGDGMDERDQHVVTSYNTLGYDEWNTTYGHVYREMIGHGVQSIMIGHIGAPELSRHFRPGLADKDIRPATLAPELLQDLLRGELGFNGLILTDASQMIGLTQAMKRKDLVPATIAAGCDMFLFFRNADEDFQYMLDGYKSGVITEQRLHDALRRILALKASLGLHLKARNELAPPVEALAKIGSAEHRAVAAEIADKTVTLVKDTANNLPIRPETHKRIRLYGISGGPDFTMADPLAYLNTVKDELEKAGFEVHVFKTADQRKAAGETGVNFMSVISEEATGDYADKYDAAFVFANVKGFAQEAAIRIKWSTPMAAEIPWYVTEVPTVFVSLNQPNHLIDVPMVKTAIHAHAGTVEAIRATIEKIMGKSEFQGTFNENVFCDSFDTRL
;
A
#
# COMPACT_ATOMS: atom_id res chain seq x y z
N MET A 1 30.52 -18.78 13.94
CA MET A 1 30.15 -20.21 13.74
C MET A 1 29.34 -20.75 14.91
N GLY A 2 28.65 -21.88 14.73
CA GLY A 2 27.90 -22.57 15.76
C GLY A 2 26.74 -23.40 15.19
N VAL A 3 26.17 -24.31 15.97
CA VAL A 3 25.01 -25.10 15.54
C VAL A 3 23.77 -24.20 15.34
N SER A 4 22.72 -24.69 14.70
CA SER A 4 21.47 -23.94 14.56
C SER A 4 20.84 -23.66 15.92
N GLY A 5 20.10 -22.55 16.01
CA GLY A 5 19.52 -22.08 17.27
C GLY A 5 20.50 -21.33 18.19
N CYS A 6 21.81 -21.32 17.92
CA CYS A 6 22.77 -20.59 18.76
C CYS A 6 22.78 -19.05 18.58
N GLY A 7 22.04 -18.53 17.58
CA GLY A 7 21.92 -17.10 17.34
C GLY A 7 22.99 -16.49 16.42
N LYS A 8 23.63 -17.28 15.54
CA LYS A 8 24.70 -16.82 14.62
C LYS A 8 24.36 -15.53 13.87
N THR A 9 23.20 -15.46 13.23
CA THR A 9 22.78 -14.29 12.44
C THR A 9 22.64 -13.07 13.33
N THR A 10 21.93 -13.21 14.45
CA THR A 10 21.69 -12.12 15.40
C THR A 10 22.97 -11.61 16.05
N ILE A 11 23.79 -12.50 16.60
CA ILE A 11 25.05 -12.13 17.26
C ILE A 11 26.07 -11.62 16.23
N GLY A 12 26.13 -12.24 15.04
CA GLY A 12 27.03 -11.82 13.96
C GLY A 12 26.72 -10.41 13.46
N ASP A 13 25.44 -10.10 13.22
CA ASP A 13 24.98 -8.75 12.83
C ASP A 13 25.32 -7.70 13.90
N LEU A 14 25.06 -8.01 15.18
CA LEU A 14 25.37 -7.10 16.28
C LEU A 14 26.89 -6.88 16.45
N VAL A 15 27.69 -7.95 16.38
CA VAL A 15 29.16 -7.84 16.45
C VAL A 15 29.71 -7.05 15.27
N ALA A 16 29.18 -7.24 14.05
CA ALA A 16 29.60 -6.50 12.87
C ALA A 16 29.33 -4.99 13.02
N ARG A 17 28.16 -4.64 13.55
CA ARG A 17 27.79 -3.25 13.84
C ARG A 17 28.72 -2.59 14.85
N GLU A 18 29.00 -3.27 15.96
CA GLU A 18 29.90 -2.76 17.00
C GLU A 18 31.35 -2.61 16.51
N LEU A 19 31.78 -3.47 15.59
CA LEU A 19 33.09 -3.36 14.93
C LEU A 19 33.11 -2.37 13.76
N GLY A 20 31.96 -1.86 13.31
CA GLY A 20 31.85 -0.98 12.15
C GLY A 20 32.21 -1.66 10.82
N ILE A 21 31.99 -2.97 10.70
CA ILE A 21 32.32 -3.77 9.50
C ILE A 21 31.08 -4.48 8.93
N GLN A 22 31.21 -5.02 7.71
CA GLN A 22 30.08 -5.67 7.03
C GLN A 22 29.66 -6.97 7.73
N PHE A 23 28.37 -7.30 7.64
CA PHE A 23 27.81 -8.59 8.02
C PHE A 23 27.30 -9.34 6.79
N LEU A 24 27.55 -10.65 6.72
CA LEU A 24 26.97 -11.55 5.72
C LEU A 24 26.48 -12.83 6.38
N ASP A 25 25.22 -13.22 6.12
CA ASP A 25 24.73 -14.52 6.52
C ASP A 25 25.13 -15.57 5.48
N GLY A 26 25.97 -16.52 5.89
CA GLY A 26 26.46 -17.59 5.01
C GLY A 26 25.34 -18.50 4.52
N ASP A 27 24.17 -18.53 5.14
CA ASP A 27 23.02 -19.30 4.64
C ASP A 27 22.54 -18.75 3.27
N SER A 28 22.76 -17.46 2.99
CA SER A 28 22.46 -16.83 1.68
C SER A 28 23.41 -17.26 0.55
N LEU A 29 24.55 -17.87 0.90
CA LEU A 29 25.56 -18.33 -0.05
C LEU A 29 25.35 -19.79 -0.48
N HIS A 30 24.34 -20.46 0.06
CA HIS A 30 24.04 -21.84 -0.34
C HIS A 30 23.46 -21.90 -1.76
N PRO A 31 23.85 -22.89 -2.57
CA PRO A 31 23.15 -23.17 -3.83
C PRO A 31 21.71 -23.64 -3.53
N VAL A 32 20.81 -23.42 -4.48
CA VAL A 32 19.37 -23.68 -4.34
C VAL A 32 19.09 -25.12 -3.92
N GLU A 33 19.88 -26.09 -4.40
CA GLU A 33 19.77 -27.50 -4.07
C GLU A 33 20.03 -27.78 -2.58
N ASN A 34 21.00 -27.07 -1.98
CA ASN A 34 21.32 -27.22 -0.56
C ASN A 34 20.22 -26.61 0.31
N VAL A 35 19.67 -25.47 -0.10
CA VAL A 35 18.52 -24.83 0.57
C VAL A 35 17.33 -25.78 0.55
N ALA A 36 17.02 -26.40 -0.60
CA ALA A 36 15.92 -27.35 -0.73
C ALA A 36 16.10 -28.61 0.14
N LYS A 37 17.31 -29.17 0.22
CA LYS A 37 17.61 -30.32 1.10
C LYS A 37 17.38 -29.98 2.57
N MET A 38 17.89 -28.84 3.02
CA MET A 38 17.71 -28.39 4.40
C MET A 38 16.24 -28.07 4.71
N ALA A 39 15.50 -27.47 3.76
CA ALA A 39 14.05 -27.23 3.88
C ALA A 39 13.26 -28.52 4.07
N ALA A 40 13.68 -29.60 3.40
CA ALA A 40 13.07 -30.92 3.52
C ALA A 40 13.51 -31.69 4.78
N GLY A 41 14.27 -31.08 5.69
CA GLY A 41 14.76 -31.74 6.91
C GLY A 41 15.92 -32.71 6.67
N THR A 42 16.52 -32.71 5.48
CA THR A 42 17.64 -33.59 5.11
C THR A 42 18.97 -32.90 5.43
N PRO A 43 19.84 -33.48 6.29
CA PRO A 43 21.15 -32.90 6.56
C PRO A 43 22.05 -32.88 5.31
N LEU A 44 22.78 -31.79 5.11
CA LEU A 44 23.79 -31.69 4.03
C LEU A 44 24.99 -32.60 4.31
N THR A 45 25.50 -33.28 3.27
CA THR A 45 26.74 -34.07 3.34
C THR A 45 27.98 -33.16 3.19
N ASP A 46 29.18 -33.75 3.31
CA ASP A 46 30.43 -33.01 3.09
C ASP A 46 30.53 -32.54 1.62
N GLU A 47 30.13 -33.37 0.65
CA GLU A 47 30.09 -33.04 -0.77
C GLU A 47 29.19 -31.84 -1.07
N ASP A 48 28.05 -31.73 -0.37
CA ASP A 48 27.15 -30.59 -0.48
C ASP A 48 27.80 -29.30 0.08
N ARG A 49 28.69 -29.43 1.08
CA ARG A 49 29.26 -28.30 1.82
C ARG A 49 30.54 -27.73 1.18
N TRP A 50 31.33 -28.53 0.47
CA TRP A 50 32.61 -28.06 -0.07
C TRP A 50 32.51 -26.83 -0.98
N PRO A 51 31.56 -26.75 -1.95
CA PRO A 51 31.42 -25.56 -2.79
C PRO A 51 31.02 -24.33 -1.97
N TRP A 52 30.11 -24.50 -1.00
CA TRP A 52 29.64 -23.43 -0.14
C TRP A 52 30.74 -22.88 0.77
N LEU A 53 31.56 -23.76 1.37
CA LEU A 53 32.71 -23.36 2.21
C LEU A 53 33.77 -22.60 1.40
N ALA A 54 33.99 -22.98 0.13
CA ALA A 54 34.89 -22.26 -0.76
C ALA A 54 34.39 -20.84 -1.05
N THR A 55 33.07 -20.66 -1.25
CA THR A 55 32.43 -19.34 -1.40
C THR A 55 32.58 -18.52 -0.12
N VAL A 56 32.28 -19.10 1.04
CA VAL A 56 32.45 -18.43 2.35
C VAL A 56 33.88 -17.92 2.54
N GLY A 57 34.88 -18.76 2.25
CA GLY A 57 36.29 -18.34 2.31
C GLY A 57 36.65 -17.25 1.30
N SER A 58 36.09 -17.30 0.09
CA SER A 58 36.31 -16.29 -0.95
C SER A 58 35.72 -14.92 -0.55
N GLU A 59 34.51 -14.89 0.01
CA GLU A 59 33.87 -13.66 0.50
C GLU A 59 34.69 -13.02 1.63
N LEU A 60 35.16 -13.83 2.59
CA LEU A 60 36.04 -13.37 3.67
C LEU A 60 37.36 -12.80 3.12
N ALA A 61 37.97 -13.44 2.12
CA ALA A 61 39.22 -12.98 1.51
C ALA A 61 39.06 -11.69 0.69
N ALA A 62 37.88 -11.46 0.09
CA ALA A 62 37.61 -10.29 -0.74
C ALA A 62 37.35 -9.00 0.08
N ALA A 63 36.97 -9.12 1.35
CA ALA A 63 36.55 -8.01 2.20
C ALA A 63 37.71 -7.16 2.73
N LYS A 64 38.08 -6.10 2.01
CA LYS A 64 39.21 -5.20 2.36
C LYS A 64 39.02 -4.38 3.64
N GLY A 65 37.82 -4.33 4.22
CA GLY A 65 37.48 -3.61 5.45
C GLY A 65 37.10 -4.50 6.64
N GLY A 66 37.26 -5.82 6.51
CA GLY A 66 36.75 -6.80 7.48
C GLY A 66 35.30 -7.21 7.19
N LEU A 67 34.97 -8.46 7.53
CA LEU A 67 33.65 -9.06 7.34
C LEU A 67 33.35 -10.01 8.49
N VAL A 68 32.19 -9.85 9.12
CA VAL A 68 31.63 -10.88 10.01
C VAL A 68 30.71 -11.76 9.18
N LEU A 69 31.06 -13.05 9.08
CA LEU A 69 30.27 -14.01 8.31
C LEU A 69 29.68 -15.09 9.21
N ALA A 70 28.36 -15.17 9.29
CA ALA A 70 27.66 -16.23 10.03
C ALA A 70 27.66 -17.53 9.22
N CYS A 71 28.32 -18.58 9.69
CA CYS A 71 28.35 -19.86 8.99
C CYS A 71 28.30 -21.07 9.94
N SER A 72 27.86 -22.22 9.42
CA SER A 72 27.88 -23.52 10.11
C SER A 72 29.18 -24.32 9.84
N ALA A 73 30.35 -23.70 10.04
CA ALA A 73 31.66 -24.35 9.91
C ALA A 73 31.98 -25.24 11.13
N LEU A 74 31.26 -26.35 11.27
CA LEU A 74 31.24 -27.17 12.49
C LEU A 74 32.41 -28.14 12.63
N ARG A 75 33.08 -28.55 11.53
CA ARG A 75 34.28 -29.40 11.56
C ARG A 75 35.55 -28.61 11.36
N ARG A 76 36.68 -29.10 11.87
CA ARG A 76 38.00 -28.56 11.60
C ARG A 76 38.30 -28.50 10.11
N SER A 77 38.00 -29.57 9.37
CA SER A 77 38.20 -29.59 7.90
C SER A 77 37.43 -28.50 7.16
N TYR A 78 36.29 -28.06 7.69
CA TYR A 78 35.52 -26.95 7.11
C TYR A 78 36.18 -25.60 7.40
N ARG A 79 36.69 -25.43 8.61
CA ARG A 79 37.42 -24.25 9.04
C ARG A 79 38.75 -24.13 8.29
N ASP A 80 39.43 -25.25 8.03
CA ASP A 80 40.63 -25.31 7.20
C ASP A 80 40.34 -24.91 5.75
N ALA A 81 39.21 -25.33 5.17
CA ALA A 81 38.81 -24.92 3.83
C ALA A 81 38.58 -23.40 3.73
N ILE A 82 37.99 -22.79 4.77
CA ILE A 82 37.83 -21.33 4.86
C ILE A 82 39.20 -20.64 5.01
N ARG A 83 40.04 -21.13 5.94
CA ARG A 83 41.39 -20.56 6.18
C ARG A 83 42.33 -20.69 4.98
N ALA A 84 42.15 -21.71 4.14
CA ALA A 84 42.93 -21.86 2.91
C ALA A 84 42.72 -20.68 1.93
N GLN A 85 41.54 -20.06 1.94
CA GLN A 85 41.22 -18.88 1.15
C GLN A 85 41.48 -17.58 1.94
N ALA A 86 41.14 -17.56 3.23
CA ALA A 86 41.21 -16.41 4.12
C ALA A 86 42.03 -16.76 5.40
N PRO A 87 43.37 -16.73 5.34
CA PRO A 87 44.22 -17.23 6.43
C PRO A 87 44.11 -16.44 7.74
N ASP A 88 43.70 -15.17 7.66
CA ASP A 88 43.55 -14.28 8.80
C ASP A 88 42.19 -14.41 9.52
N THR A 89 41.39 -15.42 9.15
CA THR A 89 40.05 -15.64 9.72
C THR A 89 40.11 -15.96 11.21
N VAL A 90 39.31 -15.25 12.02
CA VAL A 90 39.08 -15.54 13.44
C VAL A 90 37.70 -16.19 13.63
N PHE A 91 37.65 -17.37 14.25
CA PHE A 91 36.40 -18.10 14.50
C PHE A 91 35.77 -17.73 15.84
N LEU A 92 34.67 -16.98 15.80
CA LEU A 92 33.77 -16.85 16.95
C LEU A 92 32.82 -18.05 17.01
N HIS A 93 33.01 -18.95 17.98
CA HIS A 93 32.15 -20.10 18.22
C HIS A 93 31.11 -19.80 19.30
N LEU A 94 29.85 -19.67 18.87
CA LEU A 94 28.71 -19.54 19.77
C LEU A 94 28.30 -20.93 20.28
N HIS A 95 28.64 -21.22 21.53
CA HIS A 95 28.41 -22.49 22.18
C HIS A 95 27.23 -22.42 23.15
N GLY A 96 26.38 -23.43 23.17
CA GLY A 96 25.34 -23.57 24.18
C GLY A 96 25.11 -25.03 24.52
N GLY A 97 24.75 -25.31 25.77
CA GLY A 97 24.30 -26.64 26.17
C GLY A 97 23.07 -27.09 25.38
N LYS A 98 22.91 -28.40 25.20
CA LYS A 98 21.78 -29.00 24.45
C LYS A 98 20.41 -28.46 24.89
N GLU A 99 20.22 -28.28 26.19
CA GLU A 99 18.98 -27.74 26.76
C GLU A 99 18.74 -26.26 26.38
N VAL A 100 19.79 -25.44 26.36
CA VAL A 100 19.72 -24.02 25.97
C VAL A 100 19.39 -23.89 24.48
N LEU A 101 20.05 -24.70 23.65
CA LEU A 101 19.81 -24.71 22.20
C LEU A 101 18.41 -25.20 21.87
N ARG A 102 17.95 -26.29 22.51
CA ARG A 102 16.60 -26.81 22.35
C ARG A 102 15.55 -25.78 22.77
N ALA A 103 15.69 -25.16 23.95
CA ALA A 103 14.78 -24.12 24.41
C ALA A 103 14.71 -22.92 23.46
N ARG A 104 15.85 -22.52 22.87
CA ARG A 104 15.91 -21.42 21.88
C ARG A 104 15.36 -21.79 20.52
N THR A 105 15.43 -23.06 20.13
CA THR A 105 14.84 -23.57 18.88
C THR A 105 13.34 -23.81 19.02
N GLU A 106 12.87 -24.32 20.17
CA GLU A 106 11.45 -24.57 20.46
C GLU A 106 10.66 -23.28 20.74
N GLY A 107 11.33 -22.23 21.27
CA GLY A 107 10.72 -20.92 21.51
C GLY A 107 10.52 -20.03 20.28
N ARG A 108 10.82 -20.50 19.06
CA ARG A 108 10.61 -19.77 17.80
C ARG A 108 9.34 -20.23 17.10
N SER A 109 8.38 -19.32 16.90
CA SER A 109 7.31 -19.48 15.91
C SER A 109 7.78 -18.91 14.57
N GLY A 110 8.01 -19.79 13.57
CA GLY A 110 8.51 -19.42 12.24
C GLY A 110 9.74 -20.24 11.81
N HIS A 111 9.61 -20.94 10.68
CA HIS A 111 10.40 -22.07 10.16
C HIS A 111 11.95 -22.05 10.31
N PHE A 112 12.55 -23.23 10.56
CA PHE A 112 13.36 -24.00 9.57
C PHE A 112 14.11 -25.24 10.13
N MET A 113 13.83 -25.77 11.34
CA MET A 113 14.68 -26.86 11.85
C MET A 113 13.93 -27.91 12.67
N PRO A 114 13.59 -29.08 12.09
CA PRO A 114 13.20 -30.25 12.89
C PRO A 114 14.29 -30.60 13.92
N PRO A 115 13.93 -31.04 15.14
CA PRO A 115 14.89 -31.41 16.20
C PRO A 115 16.00 -32.37 15.72
N ALA A 116 15.72 -33.22 14.74
CA ALA A 116 16.67 -34.14 14.12
C ALA A 116 17.90 -33.45 13.50
N LEU A 117 17.76 -32.23 12.97
CA LEU A 117 18.86 -31.47 12.39
C LEU A 117 19.77 -30.86 13.48
N LEU A 118 19.23 -30.47 14.63
CA LEU A 118 20.03 -30.01 15.77
C LEU A 118 20.92 -31.15 16.30
N GLU A 119 20.37 -32.36 16.46
CA GLU A 119 21.17 -33.54 16.84
C GLU A 119 22.28 -33.83 15.84
N SER A 120 21.98 -33.76 14.53
CA SER A 120 22.99 -33.98 13.49
C SER A 120 24.13 -32.96 13.54
N GLN A 121 23.82 -31.69 13.83
CA GLN A 121 24.82 -30.62 13.92
C GLN A 121 25.63 -30.71 15.21
N LEU A 122 25.01 -31.08 16.33
CA LEU A 122 25.72 -31.35 17.58
C LEU A 122 26.68 -32.55 17.42
N ALA A 123 26.28 -33.60 16.70
CA ALA A 123 27.15 -34.74 16.39
C ALA A 123 28.29 -34.38 15.41
N THR A 124 28.09 -33.34 14.59
CA THR A 124 29.07 -32.86 13.60
C THR A 124 30.05 -31.84 14.20
N LEU A 125 29.72 -31.22 15.34
CA LEU A 125 30.49 -30.15 15.95
C LEU A 125 31.81 -30.68 16.55
N GLU A 126 32.92 -30.25 15.98
CA GLU A 126 34.26 -30.42 16.52
C GLU A 126 34.68 -29.13 17.23
N ALA A 127 35.22 -29.25 18.45
CA ALA A 127 35.74 -28.13 19.21
C ALA A 127 36.85 -27.39 18.44
N LEU A 128 37.04 -26.10 18.75
CA LEU A 128 38.19 -25.35 18.25
C LEU A 128 39.47 -25.91 18.89
N GLU A 129 40.48 -26.16 18.08
CA GLU A 129 41.81 -26.57 18.52
C GLU A 129 42.74 -25.37 18.75
N ALA A 130 43.87 -25.60 19.43
CA ALA A 130 44.76 -24.53 19.87
C ALA A 130 45.47 -23.78 18.73
N ASP A 131 45.56 -24.36 17.54
CA ASP A 131 46.12 -23.75 16.32
C ASP A 131 45.06 -23.00 15.48
N GLU A 132 43.81 -22.93 15.95
CA GLU A 132 42.73 -22.19 15.31
C GLU A 132 42.55 -20.85 16.02
N ALA A 133 42.77 -19.75 15.29
CA ALA A 133 42.46 -18.42 15.80
C ALA A 133 40.95 -18.33 16.03
N GLY A 134 40.51 -18.43 17.28
CA GLY A 134 39.09 -18.44 17.59
C GLY A 134 38.80 -18.35 19.08
N ILE A 135 37.56 -17.99 19.38
CA ILE A 135 37.05 -17.84 20.75
C ILE A 135 35.71 -18.57 20.86
N VAL A 136 35.49 -19.24 21.98
CA VAL A 136 34.21 -19.84 22.32
C VAL A 136 33.46 -18.91 23.28
N VAL A 137 32.22 -18.55 22.93
CA VAL A 137 31.35 -17.71 23.76
C VAL A 137 30.12 -18.52 24.15
N ASP A 138 29.82 -18.57 25.45
CA ASP A 138 28.62 -19.22 25.95
C ASP A 138 27.40 -18.34 25.66
N ILE A 139 26.44 -18.91 24.96
CA ILE A 139 25.21 -18.21 24.58
C ILE A 139 24.17 -18.19 25.69
N ALA A 140 24.35 -18.88 26.82
CA ALA A 140 23.34 -19.01 27.86
C ALA A 140 22.88 -17.66 28.46
N GLY A 141 23.74 -16.63 28.39
CA GLY A 141 23.45 -15.28 28.86
C GLY A 141 22.54 -14.45 27.93
N PRO A 142 22.15 -13.23 28.39
CA PRO A 142 21.52 -12.20 27.57
C PRO A 142 22.34 -11.80 26.34
N VAL A 143 21.67 -11.35 25.27
CA VAL A 143 22.30 -11.06 23.97
C VAL A 143 23.40 -9.99 24.07
N ASP A 144 23.18 -8.94 24.84
CA ASP A 144 24.15 -7.86 25.10
C ASP A 144 25.43 -8.38 25.77
N GLN A 145 25.30 -9.30 26.75
CA GLN A 145 26.46 -9.93 27.36
C GLN A 145 27.21 -10.83 26.37
N VAL A 146 26.48 -11.62 25.57
CA VAL A 146 27.08 -12.49 24.54
C VAL A 146 27.84 -11.66 23.49
N VAL A 147 27.31 -10.52 23.09
CA VAL A 147 27.98 -9.59 22.16
C VAL A 147 29.22 -8.97 22.81
N ALA A 148 29.14 -8.54 24.07
CA ALA A 148 30.29 -8.00 24.80
C ALA A 148 31.43 -9.03 24.93
N ASP A 149 31.09 -10.28 25.29
CA ASP A 149 32.05 -11.37 25.41
C ASP A 149 32.66 -11.74 24.04
N ALA A 150 31.85 -11.72 22.98
CA ALA A 150 32.30 -11.92 21.62
C ALA A 150 33.29 -10.83 21.17
N LEU A 151 32.98 -9.56 21.40
CA LEU A 151 33.87 -8.44 21.07
C LEU A 151 35.18 -8.49 21.84
N ALA A 152 35.12 -8.77 23.15
CA ALA A 152 36.32 -8.94 23.98
C ALA A 152 37.17 -10.13 23.49
N GLY A 153 36.53 -11.24 23.15
CA GLY A 153 37.17 -12.43 22.61
C GLY A 153 37.84 -12.21 21.25
N ILE A 154 37.13 -11.54 20.32
CA ILE A 154 37.67 -11.17 19.01
C ILE A 154 38.84 -10.22 19.19
N ALA A 155 38.72 -9.18 20.03
CA ALA A 155 39.81 -8.26 20.31
C ALA A 155 41.03 -8.99 20.88
N ALA A 156 40.85 -9.96 21.78
CA ALA A 156 41.94 -10.78 22.31
C ALA A 156 42.58 -11.68 21.24
N ALA A 157 41.78 -12.34 20.40
CA ALA A 157 42.27 -13.21 19.33
C ALA A 157 43.02 -12.41 18.23
N VAL A 158 42.48 -11.24 17.86
CA VAL A 158 43.13 -10.29 16.95
C VAL A 158 44.39 -9.72 17.60
N THR A 159 44.38 -9.37 18.89
CA THR A 159 45.60 -8.90 19.59
C THR A 159 46.66 -10.00 19.74
N ALA A 160 46.27 -11.28 19.87
CA ALA A 160 47.20 -12.40 19.88
C ALA A 160 47.82 -12.63 18.48
N ALA A 161 47.05 -12.43 17.41
CA ALA A 161 47.54 -12.44 16.03
C ALA A 161 48.38 -11.18 15.67
N VAL A 162 48.02 -10.02 16.22
CA VAL A 162 48.66 -8.70 16.00
C VAL A 162 49.75 -8.42 17.05
N GLY A 163 49.95 -9.30 18.02
CA GLY A 163 50.96 -9.23 19.09
C GLY A 163 52.43 -9.32 18.62
N SER A 164 52.66 -9.28 17.31
CA SER A 164 53.95 -8.91 16.72
C SER A 164 54.12 -7.40 16.45
N SER A 165 53.13 -6.54 16.78
CA SER A 165 53.26 -5.08 16.62
C SER A 165 52.28 -4.26 17.48
N ALA A 166 52.78 -3.83 18.64
CA ALA A 166 52.59 -2.55 19.35
C ALA A 166 51.18 -1.89 19.51
N HIS A 167 50.70 -1.91 20.77
CA HIS A 167 50.34 -0.79 21.69
C HIS A 167 49.60 0.46 21.19
N GLY A 168 48.44 0.76 21.84
CA GLY A 168 47.90 2.13 21.96
C GLY A 168 46.52 2.23 22.62
N ASN A 169 46.46 2.79 23.84
CA ASN A 169 45.27 3.01 24.69
C ASN A 169 44.27 4.06 24.16
N GLY A 170 43.00 3.96 24.59
CA GLY A 170 42.06 5.10 24.63
C GLY A 170 40.65 4.75 25.11
N THR A 171 40.30 5.14 26.33
CA THR A 171 39.01 4.98 27.04
C THR A 171 37.94 5.99 26.58
N ALA A 172 36.66 5.60 26.55
CA ALA A 172 35.52 6.54 26.55
C ALA A 172 34.36 6.06 27.44
N ALA A 173 33.70 7.05 28.07
CA ALA A 173 32.76 6.94 29.17
C ALA A 173 31.28 6.83 28.75
N ALA A 174 30.47 6.30 29.66
CA ALA A 174 29.03 6.05 29.54
C ALA A 174 28.16 7.31 29.52
N GLY A 175 27.06 7.27 28.76
CA GLY A 175 25.99 8.26 28.79
C GLY A 175 24.71 7.83 28.03
N ALA A 176 23.61 7.77 28.79
CA ALA A 176 22.19 7.89 28.41
C ALA A 176 21.52 6.82 27.52
N ALA A 177 20.45 6.24 28.07
CA ALA A 177 19.59 5.24 27.48
C ALA A 177 18.68 5.80 26.36
N GLY A 178 18.85 5.26 25.17
CA GLY A 178 17.90 5.20 24.07
C GLY A 178 18.34 4.04 23.18
N SER A 179 17.47 3.08 22.88
CA SER A 179 17.85 1.94 22.02
C SER A 179 18.35 2.46 20.66
N PRO A 180 19.58 2.14 20.21
CA PRO A 180 19.92 2.28 18.81
C PRO A 180 19.21 1.14 18.06
N GLY A 181 18.07 1.46 17.47
CA GLY A 181 17.34 0.57 16.56
C GLY A 181 18.12 0.34 15.27
N ARG A 182 17.88 -0.80 14.61
CA ARG A 182 18.51 -1.22 13.35
C ARG A 182 18.49 -0.09 12.30
N GLN A 183 19.66 0.30 11.82
CA GLN A 183 19.82 1.32 10.78
C GLN A 183 19.90 0.64 9.41
N PHE A 184 18.99 0.99 8.50
CA PHE A 184 18.91 0.42 7.14
C PHE A 184 19.46 1.41 6.13
N ASP A 185 20.73 1.23 5.76
CA ASP A 185 21.41 2.09 4.79
C ASP A 185 20.66 2.13 3.45
N VAL A 186 20.64 3.31 2.83
CA VAL A 186 19.98 3.53 1.55
C VAL A 186 20.88 3.01 0.42
N ASP A 187 20.44 1.95 -0.27
CA ASP A 187 21.11 1.46 -1.46
C ASP A 187 20.50 2.10 -2.72
N LEU A 188 21.27 2.98 -3.36
CA LEU A 188 20.83 3.70 -4.56
C LEU A 188 20.92 2.86 -5.84
N GLN A 189 21.69 1.77 -5.84
CA GLN A 189 21.88 0.87 -6.98
C GLN A 189 20.87 -0.27 -6.96
N ALA A 190 20.42 -0.68 -5.78
CA ALA A 190 19.39 -1.69 -5.63
C ALA A 190 18.01 -1.20 -6.12
N ALA A 191 17.13 -2.17 -6.36
CA ALA A 191 15.71 -1.90 -6.56
C ALA A 191 15.14 -1.15 -5.34
N PRO A 192 14.17 -0.25 -5.54
CA PRO A 192 13.50 0.07 -6.80
C PRO A 192 14.13 1.26 -7.56
N PHE A 193 15.29 1.77 -7.13
CA PHE A 193 15.89 2.97 -7.73
C PHE A 193 16.73 2.64 -8.96
N ASN A 194 17.54 1.58 -8.88
CA ASN A 194 18.38 1.09 -9.98
C ASN A 194 19.24 2.18 -10.63
N LEU A 195 19.81 3.08 -9.82
CA LEU A 195 20.57 4.22 -10.34
C LEU A 195 21.96 3.82 -10.83
N ASP A 196 22.38 4.45 -11.94
CA ASP A 196 23.76 4.40 -12.39
C ASP A 196 24.66 5.38 -11.61
N ALA A 197 25.97 5.35 -11.89
CA ALA A 197 26.95 6.18 -11.21
C ALA A 197 26.73 7.70 -11.43
N ALA A 198 26.20 8.11 -12.58
CA ALA A 198 25.95 9.51 -12.89
C ALA A 198 24.76 10.04 -12.09
N ALA A 199 23.67 9.27 -12.04
CA ALA A 199 22.50 9.57 -11.23
C ALA A 199 22.84 9.60 -9.72
N ILE A 200 23.66 8.66 -9.24
CA ILE A 200 24.15 8.67 -7.84
C ILE A 200 24.97 9.92 -7.55
N THR A 201 25.84 10.32 -8.48
CA THR A 201 26.61 11.56 -8.35
C THR A 201 25.68 12.77 -8.27
N TRP A 202 24.63 12.81 -9.10
CA TRP A 202 23.62 13.87 -9.03
C TRP A 202 22.90 13.89 -7.67
N VAL A 203 22.50 12.73 -7.13
CA VAL A 203 21.86 12.65 -5.81
C VAL A 203 22.75 13.24 -4.73
N ASN A 204 24.01 12.80 -4.65
CA ASN A 204 24.93 13.23 -3.59
C ASN A 204 25.28 14.72 -3.72
N THR A 205 25.64 15.18 -4.92
CA THR A 205 26.01 16.60 -5.14
C THR A 205 24.83 17.54 -4.92
N THR A 206 23.62 17.14 -5.31
CA THR A 206 22.41 17.93 -5.04
C THR A 206 22.18 18.04 -3.54
N LEU A 207 22.26 16.92 -2.80
CA LEU A 207 22.07 16.89 -1.35
C LEU A 207 23.11 17.75 -0.59
N GLU A 208 24.38 17.68 -0.99
CA GLU A 208 25.46 18.50 -0.43
C GLU A 208 25.26 20.00 -0.69
N SER A 209 24.63 20.36 -1.81
CA SER A 209 24.37 21.76 -2.19
C SER A 209 23.15 22.39 -1.50
N MET A 210 22.35 21.61 -0.77
CA MET A 210 21.13 22.09 -0.14
C MET A 210 21.41 22.81 1.18
N THR A 211 20.73 23.93 1.41
CA THR A 211 20.61 24.52 2.75
C THR A 211 19.79 23.62 3.67
N LEU A 212 19.83 23.86 4.99
CA LEU A 212 19.02 23.09 5.92
C LEU A 212 17.52 23.27 5.63
N GLU A 213 17.08 24.48 5.30
CA GLU A 213 15.70 24.79 4.95
C GLU A 213 15.28 24.06 3.66
N GLU A 214 16.14 24.00 2.65
CA GLU A 214 15.90 23.22 1.44
C GLU A 214 15.77 21.71 1.76
N LYS A 215 16.65 21.18 2.64
CA LYS A 215 16.59 19.79 3.12
C LYS A 215 15.26 19.51 3.84
N ILE A 216 14.84 20.37 4.76
CA ILE A 216 13.55 20.22 5.46
C ILE A 216 12.38 20.32 4.49
N GLY A 217 12.43 21.26 3.53
CA GLY A 217 11.43 21.43 2.50
C GLY A 217 11.21 20.18 1.65
N GLN A 218 12.28 19.47 1.30
CA GLN A 218 12.18 18.24 0.52
C GLN A 218 11.38 17.13 1.21
N LEU A 219 11.21 17.16 2.53
CA LEU A 219 10.38 16.21 3.27
C LEU A 219 8.88 16.43 3.05
N PHE A 220 8.45 17.56 2.48
CA PHE A 220 7.04 17.89 2.33
C PHE A 220 6.50 17.66 0.93
N ILE A 221 5.24 17.22 0.88
CA ILE A 221 4.40 17.22 -0.32
C ILE A 221 3.27 18.21 -0.06
N ASN A 222 3.20 19.33 -0.79
CA ASN A 222 2.12 20.30 -0.58
C ASN A 222 0.84 19.93 -1.35
N HIS A 223 -0.33 20.24 -0.80
CA HIS A 223 -1.58 20.25 -1.58
C HIS A 223 -1.88 21.68 -2.04
N ASN A 224 -1.71 21.96 -3.33
CA ASN A 224 -1.98 23.28 -3.88
C ASN A 224 -3.49 23.49 -4.01
N ASN A 225 -4.05 24.33 -3.12
CA ASN A 225 -5.48 24.66 -3.09
C ASN A 225 -5.85 25.83 -4.02
N ASP A 226 -4.86 26.54 -4.53
CA ASP A 226 -4.99 27.68 -5.45
C ASP A 226 -4.05 27.47 -6.66
N TYR A 227 -4.48 27.94 -7.82
CA TYR A 227 -3.76 27.92 -9.10
C TYR A 227 -3.13 29.26 -9.46
N SER A 228 -3.27 30.28 -8.61
CA SER A 228 -2.58 31.55 -8.81
C SER A 228 -1.04 31.35 -8.78
N PRO A 229 -0.30 31.91 -9.75
CA PRO A 229 1.16 31.87 -9.74
C PRO A 229 1.77 32.44 -8.45
N GLU A 230 1.16 33.46 -7.86
CA GLU A 230 1.63 34.11 -6.63
C GLU A 230 1.57 33.17 -5.42
N TYR A 231 0.49 32.40 -5.28
CA TYR A 231 0.39 31.38 -4.24
C TYR A 231 1.48 30.32 -4.40
N LEU A 232 1.66 29.82 -5.62
CA LEU A 232 2.60 28.75 -5.91
C LEU A 232 4.06 29.21 -5.76
N ASP A 233 4.41 30.40 -6.25
CA ASP A 233 5.73 31.01 -6.05
C ASP A 233 6.02 31.13 -4.55
N GLY A 234 5.06 31.59 -3.75
CA GLY A 234 5.18 31.65 -2.30
C GLY A 234 5.42 30.28 -1.64
N VAL A 235 4.77 29.21 -2.11
CA VAL A 235 5.01 27.85 -1.58
C VAL A 235 6.43 27.37 -1.91
N LEU A 236 6.87 27.56 -3.15
CA LEU A 236 8.15 27.04 -3.65
C LEU A 236 9.35 27.81 -3.07
N GLU A 237 9.22 29.13 -2.93
CA GLU A 237 10.27 30.00 -2.43
C GLU A 237 10.43 29.92 -0.91
N ASN A 238 9.34 29.75 -0.15
CA ASN A 238 9.41 29.76 1.32
C ASN A 238 9.61 28.36 1.92
N PHE A 239 9.08 27.31 1.29
CA PHE A 239 9.06 25.96 1.87
C PHE A 239 9.82 24.93 1.07
N HIS A 240 10.31 25.25 -0.14
CA HIS A 240 11.19 24.39 -0.94
C HIS A 240 10.72 22.93 -1.06
N VAL A 241 9.41 22.75 -1.25
CA VAL A 241 8.75 21.43 -1.14
C VAL A 241 9.35 20.38 -2.07
N GLY A 242 9.42 19.13 -1.59
CA GLY A 242 9.95 18.01 -2.36
C GLY A 242 8.99 17.50 -3.43
N GLY A 243 7.69 17.65 -3.18
CA GLY A 243 6.63 17.31 -4.11
C GLY A 243 5.37 18.14 -3.93
N MET A 244 4.40 17.90 -4.80
CA MET A 244 3.10 18.56 -4.75
C MET A 244 1.99 17.65 -5.27
N ARG A 245 0.78 17.90 -4.77
CA ARG A 245 -0.50 17.59 -5.39
C ARG A 245 -1.25 18.92 -5.61
N TYR A 246 -2.39 18.86 -6.27
CA TYR A 246 -3.20 20.00 -6.63
C TYR A 246 -4.69 19.69 -6.40
N ARG A 247 -5.49 20.74 -6.19
CA ARG A 247 -6.95 20.65 -6.16
C ARG A 247 -7.48 20.07 -7.48
N PRO A 248 -8.49 19.20 -7.51
CA PRO A 248 -9.10 18.77 -8.76
C PRO A 248 -9.54 19.94 -9.65
N GLY A 249 -9.39 19.78 -10.96
CA GLY A 249 -9.74 20.76 -11.97
C GLY A 249 -9.60 20.21 -13.39
N PRO A 250 -10.00 21.01 -14.41
CA PRO A 250 -9.81 20.65 -15.81
C PRO A 250 -8.33 20.45 -16.17
N SER A 251 -8.03 19.48 -17.03
CA SER A 251 -6.68 19.07 -17.41
C SER A 251 -5.77 20.21 -17.86
N ALA A 252 -6.30 21.17 -18.64
CA ALA A 252 -5.55 22.33 -19.11
C ALA A 252 -5.04 23.22 -17.97
N ALA A 253 -5.89 23.53 -16.99
CA ALA A 253 -5.52 24.35 -15.84
C ALA A 253 -4.52 23.61 -14.92
N VAL A 254 -4.72 22.30 -14.74
CA VAL A 254 -3.81 21.43 -13.99
C VAL A 254 -2.42 21.41 -14.62
N GLN A 255 -2.32 21.18 -15.94
CA GLN A 255 -1.03 21.10 -16.64
C GLN A 255 -0.30 22.45 -16.63
N GLU A 256 -1.01 23.57 -16.79
CA GLU A 256 -0.42 24.90 -16.68
C GLU A 256 0.17 25.15 -15.29
N HIS A 257 -0.57 24.78 -14.24
CA HIS A 257 -0.11 24.88 -12.85
C HIS A 257 1.15 24.03 -12.60
N ILE A 258 1.16 22.78 -13.08
CA ILE A 258 2.33 21.88 -12.97
C ILE A 258 3.54 22.46 -13.72
N ARG A 259 3.32 23.01 -14.92
CA ARG A 259 4.39 23.61 -15.73
C ARG A 259 5.01 24.81 -15.02
N HIS A 260 4.18 25.68 -14.45
CA HIS A 260 4.66 26.82 -13.66
C HIS A 260 5.51 26.34 -12.49
N ALA A 261 5.02 25.36 -11.72
CA ALA A 261 5.72 24.82 -10.56
C ALA A 261 7.10 24.23 -10.91
N GLN A 262 7.16 23.40 -11.95
CA GLN A 262 8.42 22.78 -12.39
C GLN A 262 9.42 23.83 -12.91
N SER A 263 8.94 24.88 -13.60
CA SER A 263 9.81 25.94 -14.14
C SER A 263 10.54 26.74 -13.05
N LYS A 264 9.93 26.84 -11.86
CA LYS A 264 10.42 27.62 -10.72
C LYS A 264 11.23 26.79 -9.72
N SER A 265 11.03 25.48 -9.69
CA SER A 265 11.61 24.61 -8.67
C SER A 265 13.11 24.37 -8.89
N LYS A 266 13.93 24.58 -7.84
CA LYS A 266 15.39 24.36 -7.91
C LYS A 266 15.72 22.90 -8.20
N VAL A 267 15.11 22.01 -7.44
CA VAL A 267 15.13 20.56 -7.60
C VAL A 267 13.79 20.14 -8.19
N PRO A 268 13.73 19.28 -9.23
CA PRO A 268 12.48 18.85 -9.83
C PRO A 268 11.49 18.31 -8.81
N LEU A 269 10.20 18.64 -8.96
CA LEU A 269 9.15 18.17 -8.06
C LEU A 269 8.70 16.75 -8.42
N LEU A 270 8.40 15.96 -7.38
CA LEU A 270 7.49 14.83 -7.51
C LEU A 270 6.06 15.39 -7.55
N VAL A 271 5.37 15.21 -8.67
CA VAL A 271 4.02 15.72 -8.91
C VAL A 271 3.06 14.56 -8.87
N ALA A 272 2.26 14.53 -7.81
CA ALA A 272 1.38 13.42 -7.49
C ALA A 272 -0.06 13.61 -7.97
N SER A 273 -0.71 12.51 -8.32
CA SER A 273 -2.17 12.42 -8.48
C SER A 273 -2.70 11.08 -7.95
N ASN A 274 -4.03 10.87 -7.96
CA ASN A 274 -4.66 9.63 -7.51
C ASN A 274 -5.35 8.91 -8.69
N PRO A 275 -4.61 8.33 -9.65
CA PRO A 275 -5.20 7.71 -10.84
C PRO A 275 -5.75 6.29 -10.56
N GLU A 276 -6.58 6.16 -9.53
CA GLU A 276 -7.10 4.87 -9.03
C GLU A 276 -8.09 4.21 -10.01
N MET A 277 -8.66 4.97 -10.95
CA MET A 277 -9.77 4.52 -11.80
C MET A 277 -9.52 4.79 -13.30
N GLY A 278 -8.26 4.78 -13.72
CA GLY A 278 -7.83 5.32 -15.01
C GLY A 278 -7.35 6.77 -14.83
N GLY A 279 -7.72 7.66 -15.75
CA GLY A 279 -7.40 9.09 -15.61
C GLY A 279 -8.34 9.84 -14.66
N ALA A 280 -9.52 9.28 -14.39
CA ALA A 280 -10.42 9.78 -13.34
C ALA A 280 -9.71 9.72 -11.97
N GLY A 281 -9.62 10.87 -11.30
CA GLY A 281 -8.84 11.07 -10.08
C GLY A 281 -7.54 11.88 -10.29
N SER A 282 -7.11 12.06 -11.55
CA SER A 282 -6.03 12.97 -11.93
C SER A 282 -6.52 14.36 -12.37
N CYS A 283 -7.67 14.45 -13.04
CA CYS A 283 -8.33 15.69 -13.46
C CYS A 283 -9.83 15.47 -13.73
N ASP A 284 -10.60 16.55 -13.89
CA ASP A 284 -12.07 16.50 -14.03
C ASP A 284 -12.54 15.84 -15.34
N ASP A 285 -11.74 15.94 -16.38
CA ASP A 285 -11.97 15.41 -17.73
C ASP A 285 -11.24 14.08 -17.99
N GLY A 286 -10.63 13.50 -16.96
CA GLY A 286 -9.96 12.20 -17.03
C GLY A 286 -10.92 11.04 -17.25
N THR A 287 -10.48 10.01 -17.98
CA THR A 287 -11.33 8.86 -18.29
C THR A 287 -11.54 7.98 -17.06
N PHE A 288 -12.79 7.75 -16.66
CA PHE A 288 -13.14 6.66 -15.75
C PHE A 288 -13.13 5.35 -16.54
N VAL A 289 -12.26 4.42 -16.15
CA VAL A 289 -12.09 3.11 -16.80
C VAL A 289 -12.75 2.01 -15.98
N SER A 290 -12.38 1.91 -14.71
CA SER A 290 -12.83 0.84 -13.82
C SER A 290 -12.58 1.26 -12.37
N THR A 291 -13.41 0.79 -11.44
CA THR A 291 -12.98 0.70 -10.03
C THR A 291 -12.03 -0.49 -9.84
N HIS A 292 -11.30 -0.54 -8.71
CA HIS A 292 -10.47 -1.72 -8.40
C HIS A 292 -11.36 -2.96 -8.21
N LEU A 293 -12.50 -2.83 -7.51
CA LEU A 293 -13.45 -3.92 -7.33
C LEU A 293 -13.96 -4.44 -8.68
N GLN A 294 -14.31 -3.56 -9.60
CA GLN A 294 -14.73 -3.92 -10.95
C GLN A 294 -13.64 -4.68 -11.71
N ALA A 295 -12.39 -4.25 -11.62
CA ALA A 295 -11.25 -4.94 -12.24
C ALA A 295 -10.99 -6.32 -11.60
N GLY A 296 -11.37 -6.51 -10.34
CA GLY A 296 -11.37 -7.79 -9.64
C GLY A 296 -12.57 -8.69 -9.91
N SER A 297 -13.66 -8.12 -10.43
CA SER A 297 -14.95 -8.79 -10.61
C SER A 297 -15.04 -9.55 -11.95
N HIS A 298 -13.91 -9.96 -12.54
CA HIS A 298 -13.88 -10.75 -13.76
C HIS A 298 -12.59 -11.59 -13.86
N PRO A 299 -12.62 -12.79 -14.49
CA PRO A 299 -11.42 -13.64 -14.64
C PRO A 299 -10.30 -13.01 -15.49
N ASP A 300 -10.64 -12.11 -16.41
CA ASP A 300 -9.70 -11.40 -17.28
C ASP A 300 -8.86 -10.37 -16.49
N LYS A 301 -7.68 -10.80 -16.04
CA LYS A 301 -6.74 -9.93 -15.32
C LYS A 301 -6.22 -8.74 -16.12
N SER A 302 -6.30 -8.77 -17.46
CA SER A 302 -5.83 -7.67 -18.32
C SER A 302 -6.65 -6.39 -18.12
N ILE A 303 -7.84 -6.48 -17.51
CA ILE A 303 -8.65 -5.32 -17.13
C ILE A 303 -7.86 -4.39 -16.20
N ALA A 304 -7.18 -4.94 -15.19
CA ALA A 304 -6.34 -4.15 -14.28
C ALA A 304 -5.15 -3.52 -15.01
N ARG A 305 -4.52 -4.25 -15.94
CA ARG A 305 -3.44 -3.72 -16.79
C ARG A 305 -3.90 -2.55 -17.64
N ARG A 306 -5.02 -2.67 -18.33
CA ARG A 306 -5.58 -1.61 -19.18
C ARG A 306 -6.02 -0.40 -18.37
N MET A 307 -6.54 -0.61 -17.16
CA MET A 307 -6.80 0.46 -16.20
C MET A 307 -5.51 1.23 -15.85
N GLY A 308 -4.43 0.50 -15.55
CA GLY A 308 -3.10 1.08 -15.31
C GLY A 308 -2.53 1.83 -16.51
N GLN A 309 -2.68 1.28 -17.73
CA GLN A 309 -2.20 1.91 -18.96
C GLN A 309 -2.88 3.26 -19.21
N VAL A 310 -4.21 3.33 -19.12
CA VAL A 310 -4.95 4.60 -19.28
C VAL A 310 -4.56 5.58 -18.17
N ALA A 311 -4.47 5.09 -16.92
CA ALA A 311 -3.99 5.89 -15.79
C ALA A 311 -2.62 6.52 -16.07
N GLY A 312 -1.65 5.73 -16.54
CA GLY A 312 -0.29 6.19 -16.85
C GLY A 312 -0.27 7.21 -17.97
N VAL A 313 -0.96 6.94 -19.08
CA VAL A 313 -0.99 7.84 -20.24
C VAL A 313 -1.60 9.19 -19.89
N GLU A 314 -2.76 9.22 -19.23
CA GLU A 314 -3.43 10.49 -18.90
C GLU A 314 -2.72 11.25 -17.78
N THR A 315 -2.18 10.55 -16.78
CA THR A 315 -1.40 11.15 -15.68
C THR A 315 -0.10 11.76 -16.19
N ALA A 316 0.63 11.04 -17.04
CA ALA A 316 1.84 11.55 -17.68
C ALA A 316 1.54 12.74 -18.60
N ALA A 317 0.41 12.75 -19.31
CA ALA A 317 0.00 13.87 -20.17
C ALA A 317 -0.22 15.18 -19.38
N LEU A 318 -0.68 15.10 -18.12
CA LEU A 318 -0.77 16.26 -17.23
C LEU A 318 0.60 16.77 -16.75
N GLY A 319 1.65 15.96 -16.84
CA GLY A 319 2.96 16.23 -16.23
C GLY A 319 3.08 15.73 -14.78
N CYS A 320 2.13 14.91 -14.33
CA CYS A 320 2.31 14.14 -13.11
C CYS A 320 3.33 13.01 -13.35
N ASN A 321 4.14 12.73 -12.34
CA ASN A 321 5.20 11.71 -12.41
C ASN A 321 5.16 10.75 -11.21
N TRP A 322 4.14 10.86 -10.36
CA TRP A 322 3.94 10.00 -9.21
C TRP A 322 2.46 9.68 -9.02
N ALA A 323 2.10 8.40 -9.05
CA ALA A 323 0.74 7.93 -8.85
C ALA A 323 0.57 7.39 -7.43
N PHE A 324 -0.39 7.91 -6.68
CA PHE A 324 -0.80 7.32 -5.40
C PHE A 324 -1.77 6.14 -5.62
N ALA A 325 -1.26 5.11 -6.31
CA ALA A 325 -1.91 3.88 -6.71
C ALA A 325 -0.81 2.81 -7.00
N PRO A 326 -1.13 1.50 -7.08
CA PRO A 326 -2.44 0.88 -6.83
C PRO A 326 -2.81 0.84 -5.34
N ILE A 327 -4.09 0.63 -5.07
CA ILE A 327 -4.55 0.21 -3.74
C ILE A 327 -4.37 -1.30 -3.63
N VAL A 328 -3.75 -1.72 -2.53
CA VAL A 328 -3.39 -3.12 -2.26
C VAL A 328 -4.01 -3.63 -0.96
N ASP A 329 -5.01 -2.90 -0.43
CA ASP A 329 -5.83 -3.33 0.69
C ASP A 329 -6.74 -4.51 0.31
N ILE A 330 -7.16 -5.28 1.31
CA ILE A 330 -7.99 -6.47 1.14
C ILE A 330 -9.36 -6.20 1.76
N HIS A 331 -10.43 -6.27 0.97
CA HIS A 331 -11.79 -5.95 1.42
C HIS A 331 -12.42 -7.14 2.16
N TYR A 332 -11.95 -7.42 3.37
CA TYR A 332 -12.50 -8.48 4.21
C TYR A 332 -13.86 -8.12 4.81
N ASN A 333 -14.03 -6.89 5.27
CA ASN A 333 -15.26 -6.44 5.93
C ASN A 333 -16.15 -5.67 4.97
N TRP A 334 -17.30 -6.25 4.62
CA TRP A 334 -18.28 -5.62 3.73
C TRP A 334 -18.88 -4.31 4.26
N ARG A 335 -18.68 -3.99 5.55
CA ARG A 335 -19.07 -2.71 6.18
C ARG A 335 -17.99 -1.62 6.09
N ASN A 336 -16.78 -1.95 5.63
CA ASN A 336 -15.72 -0.97 5.49
C ASN A 336 -16.13 0.16 4.54
N THR A 337 -16.03 1.40 5.01
CA THR A 337 -16.53 2.58 4.31
C THR A 337 -15.51 3.28 3.41
N VAL A 338 -14.25 2.81 3.37
CA VAL A 338 -13.15 3.50 2.66
C VAL A 338 -12.50 2.67 1.57
N ILE A 339 -12.42 1.36 1.73
CA ILE A 339 -11.78 0.40 0.82
C ILE A 339 -12.76 -0.25 -0.13
N SER A 340 -14.01 -0.52 0.27
CA SER A 340 -15.07 -1.21 -0.50
C SER A 340 -14.82 -1.38 -2.02
N THR A 341 -15.06 -0.35 -2.83
CA THR A 341 -14.89 -0.37 -4.30
C THR A 341 -13.45 -0.14 -4.76
N ARG A 342 -12.59 0.28 -3.83
CA ARG A 342 -11.17 0.63 -3.99
C ARG A 342 -10.20 -0.54 -3.79
N ALA A 343 -10.65 -1.71 -3.32
CA ALA A 343 -9.87 -2.94 -3.33
C ALA A 343 -10.18 -3.81 -4.55
N PHE A 344 -9.16 -4.51 -5.05
CA PHE A 344 -9.32 -5.48 -6.14
C PHE A 344 -10.06 -6.74 -5.70
N GLY A 345 -10.13 -7.06 -4.41
CA GLY A 345 -10.79 -8.28 -3.95
C GLY A 345 -10.77 -8.42 -2.44
N ASN A 346 -11.24 -9.56 -1.97
CA ASN A 346 -11.28 -9.95 -0.56
C ASN A 346 -10.32 -11.11 -0.25
N THR A 347 -9.37 -11.40 -1.14
CA THR A 347 -8.31 -12.39 -0.92
C THR A 347 -6.94 -11.84 -1.32
N PRO A 348 -5.85 -12.25 -0.66
CA PRO A 348 -4.49 -11.82 -1.01
C PRO A 348 -4.13 -12.13 -2.47
N GLU A 349 -4.55 -13.29 -2.99
CA GLU A 349 -4.14 -13.78 -4.32
C GLU A 349 -4.70 -12.89 -5.44
N ILE A 350 -5.99 -12.53 -5.36
CA ILE A 350 -6.62 -11.65 -6.36
C ILE A 350 -6.01 -10.25 -6.27
N VAL A 351 -5.77 -9.76 -5.05
CA VAL A 351 -5.16 -8.44 -4.83
C VAL A 351 -3.74 -8.39 -5.42
N VAL A 352 -2.88 -9.38 -5.15
CA VAL A 352 -1.54 -9.47 -5.75
C VAL A 352 -1.62 -9.51 -7.27
N GLU A 353 -2.44 -10.39 -7.83
CA GLU A 353 -2.52 -10.57 -9.28
C GLU A 353 -2.96 -9.27 -9.97
N ARG A 354 -4.03 -8.62 -9.48
CA ARG A 354 -4.56 -7.40 -10.08
C ARG A 354 -3.67 -6.17 -9.83
N ALA A 355 -3.07 -6.05 -8.65
CA ALA A 355 -2.16 -4.96 -8.33
C ALA A 355 -0.90 -4.97 -9.20
N LYS A 356 -0.32 -6.15 -9.46
CA LYS A 356 0.82 -6.31 -10.38
C LYS A 356 0.44 -5.93 -11.81
N GLU A 357 -0.72 -6.37 -12.30
CA GLU A 357 -1.18 -6.01 -13.65
C GLU A 357 -1.40 -4.48 -13.79
N TYR A 358 -2.05 -3.84 -12.81
CA TYR A 358 -2.18 -2.38 -12.80
C TYR A 358 -0.81 -1.69 -12.79
N PHE A 359 0.09 -2.14 -11.91
CA PHE A 359 1.43 -1.59 -11.78
C PHE A 359 2.25 -1.71 -13.07
N ASP A 360 2.19 -2.86 -13.74
CA ASP A 360 2.83 -3.06 -15.05
C ASP A 360 2.24 -2.09 -16.08
N GLY A 361 0.91 -1.96 -16.12
CA GLY A 361 0.22 -1.09 -17.07
C GLY A 361 0.59 0.38 -16.90
N ILE A 362 0.62 0.89 -15.66
CA ILE A 362 0.98 2.29 -15.40
C ILE A 362 2.48 2.55 -15.60
N SER A 363 3.34 1.54 -15.34
CA SER A 363 4.79 1.62 -15.52
C SER A 363 5.23 1.66 -16.99
N GLU A 364 4.32 1.44 -17.94
CA GLU A 364 4.56 1.73 -19.37
C GLU A 364 4.67 3.25 -19.64
N SER A 365 4.27 4.09 -18.68
CA SER A 365 4.46 5.54 -18.68
C SER A 365 5.54 5.96 -17.65
N PRO A 366 6.18 7.14 -17.80
CA PRO A 366 7.22 7.60 -16.88
C PRO A 366 6.62 8.10 -15.55
N THR A 367 6.05 7.19 -14.77
CA THR A 367 5.30 7.47 -13.54
C THR A 367 5.69 6.45 -12.46
N ALA A 368 6.14 6.94 -11.31
CA ALA A 368 6.36 6.09 -10.14
C ALA A 368 5.03 5.77 -9.46
N CYS A 369 4.96 4.66 -8.72
CA CYS A 369 3.78 4.28 -7.95
C CYS A 369 4.03 4.33 -6.44
N ALA A 370 3.01 4.75 -5.69
CA ALA A 370 2.90 4.57 -4.25
C ALA A 370 1.74 3.61 -3.95
N MET A 371 2.06 2.35 -3.66
CA MET A 371 1.04 1.42 -3.21
C MET A 371 0.54 1.75 -1.80
N LYS A 372 -0.71 1.41 -1.49
CA LYS A 372 -1.36 1.86 -0.24
C LYS A 372 -2.50 0.94 0.24
N HIS A 373 -2.84 0.91 1.53
CA HIS A 373 -2.34 1.77 2.63
C HIS A 373 -1.70 0.92 3.73
N PHE A 374 -0.37 0.97 3.88
CA PHE A 374 0.33 0.14 4.89
C PHE A 374 -0.11 0.50 6.32
N PRO A 375 -0.39 -0.49 7.20
CA PRO A 375 -0.10 -1.92 7.11
C PRO A 375 -1.24 -2.79 6.54
N GLY A 376 -2.27 -2.17 5.96
CA GLY A 376 -3.40 -2.84 5.31
C GLY A 376 -4.73 -2.47 5.94
N ASP A 377 -5.60 -1.84 5.14
CA ASP A 377 -6.99 -1.49 5.47
C ASP A 377 -7.96 -2.58 4.95
N GLY A 378 -9.27 -2.39 5.16
CA GLY A 378 -10.33 -3.25 4.62
C GLY A 378 -10.94 -4.23 5.62
N MET A 379 -10.43 -4.30 6.85
CA MET A 379 -11.02 -5.07 7.96
C MET A 379 -11.85 -4.23 8.93
N ASP A 380 -11.34 -3.09 9.36
CA ASP A 380 -12.09 -2.19 10.24
C ASP A 380 -13.29 -1.63 9.45
N GLU A 381 -14.45 -1.45 10.09
CA GLU A 381 -15.57 -0.80 9.40
C GLU A 381 -15.37 0.72 9.30
N ARG A 382 -14.49 1.27 10.14
CA ARG A 382 -14.30 2.71 10.31
C ARG A 382 -13.30 3.29 9.31
N ASP A 383 -13.54 4.54 8.93
CA ASP A 383 -12.69 5.31 8.03
C ASP A 383 -11.56 6.03 8.77
N GLN A 384 -10.32 5.80 8.34
CA GLN A 384 -9.13 6.48 8.88
C GLN A 384 -9.14 8.02 8.74
N HIS A 385 -9.99 8.58 7.87
CA HIS A 385 -10.20 10.02 7.78
C HIS A 385 -10.81 10.61 9.06
N VAL A 386 -11.68 9.86 9.74
CA VAL A 386 -12.48 10.35 10.88
C VAL A 386 -12.10 9.73 12.23
N VAL A 387 -11.34 8.64 12.24
CA VAL A 387 -10.85 7.97 13.47
C VAL A 387 -9.60 7.14 13.14
N THR A 388 -8.80 6.70 14.11
CA THR A 388 -7.76 5.70 13.86
C THR A 388 -8.48 4.36 13.67
N SER A 389 -8.34 3.77 12.48
CA SER A 389 -8.77 2.40 12.22
C SER A 389 -7.68 1.40 12.64
N TYR A 390 -8.03 0.13 12.74
CA TYR A 390 -7.12 -0.90 13.21
C TYR A 390 -7.14 -2.15 12.33
N ASN A 391 -5.96 -2.64 11.99
CA ASN A 391 -5.74 -4.00 11.54
C ASN A 391 -5.43 -4.87 12.76
N THR A 392 -6.38 -5.72 13.15
CA THR A 392 -6.28 -6.54 14.36
C THR A 392 -5.80 -7.97 14.12
N LEU A 393 -5.29 -8.29 12.93
CA LEU A 393 -4.75 -9.62 12.65
C LEU A 393 -3.52 -9.90 13.49
N GLY A 394 -3.37 -11.14 13.95
CA GLY A 394 -2.11 -11.63 14.52
C GLY A 394 -0.99 -11.65 13.47
N TYR A 395 0.27 -11.70 13.91
CA TYR A 395 1.43 -11.64 13.00
C TYR A 395 1.41 -12.71 11.91
N ASP A 396 1.14 -13.98 12.22
CA ASP A 396 1.14 -15.05 11.22
C ASP A 396 0.03 -14.88 10.17
N GLU A 397 -1.16 -14.47 10.61
CA GLU A 397 -2.30 -14.22 9.72
C GLU A 397 -2.06 -13.00 8.84
N TRP A 398 -1.54 -11.91 9.42
CA TRP A 398 -1.14 -10.74 8.65
C TRP A 398 -0.04 -11.09 7.65
N ASN A 399 0.99 -11.84 8.07
CA ASN A 399 2.14 -12.20 7.24
C ASN A 399 1.76 -13.05 6.03
N THR A 400 0.78 -13.95 6.20
CA THR A 400 0.24 -14.78 5.11
C THR A 400 -0.77 -14.06 4.22
N THR A 401 -1.33 -12.92 4.67
CA THR A 401 -2.30 -12.12 3.93
C THR A 401 -1.70 -10.80 3.42
N TYR A 402 -1.83 -9.71 4.17
CA TYR A 402 -1.28 -8.39 3.81
C TYR A 402 0.24 -8.44 3.62
N GLY A 403 0.97 -9.12 4.49
CA GLY A 403 2.43 -9.29 4.39
C GLY A 403 2.84 -10.00 3.10
N HIS A 404 2.06 -10.96 2.61
CA HIS A 404 2.25 -11.57 1.30
C HIS A 404 2.07 -10.53 0.19
N VAL A 405 0.99 -9.73 0.22
CA VAL A 405 0.75 -8.66 -0.76
C VAL A 405 1.91 -7.66 -0.79
N TYR A 406 2.35 -7.17 0.37
CA TYR A 406 3.47 -6.23 0.46
C TYR A 406 4.76 -6.82 -0.08
N ARG A 407 5.11 -8.07 0.31
CA ARG A 407 6.31 -8.75 -0.18
C ARG A 407 6.31 -8.93 -1.69
N GLU A 408 5.16 -9.33 -2.26
CA GLU A 408 5.02 -9.53 -3.70
C GLU A 408 5.18 -8.22 -4.47
N MET A 409 4.58 -7.13 -4.00
CA MET A 409 4.70 -5.82 -4.67
C MET A 409 6.09 -5.20 -4.51
N ILE A 410 6.74 -5.38 -3.37
CA ILE A 410 8.15 -4.98 -3.15
C ILE A 410 9.06 -5.75 -4.10
N GLY A 411 8.92 -7.07 -4.17
CA GLY A 411 9.67 -7.93 -5.09
C GLY A 411 9.39 -7.63 -6.57
N HIS A 412 8.22 -7.06 -6.87
CA HIS A 412 7.83 -6.61 -8.21
C HIS A 412 8.31 -5.19 -8.55
N GLY A 413 9.04 -4.53 -7.64
CA GLY A 413 9.74 -3.28 -7.92
C GLY A 413 8.95 -2.00 -7.67
N VAL A 414 7.89 -2.04 -6.86
CA VAL A 414 7.14 -0.82 -6.50
C VAL A 414 8.07 0.22 -5.86
N GLN A 415 7.97 1.47 -6.30
CA GLN A 415 8.97 2.50 -5.97
C GLN A 415 8.71 3.19 -4.63
N SER A 416 7.45 3.26 -4.21
CA SER A 416 7.06 3.91 -2.95
C SER A 416 5.86 3.25 -2.28
N ILE A 417 5.67 3.52 -0.99
CA ILE A 417 4.56 2.99 -0.17
C ILE A 417 3.98 4.10 0.69
N MET A 418 2.67 4.32 0.58
CA MET A 418 1.92 5.22 1.44
C MET A 418 1.48 4.51 2.72
N ILE A 419 1.76 5.14 3.86
CA ILE A 419 1.45 4.62 5.19
C ILE A 419 0.12 5.18 5.66
N GLY A 420 -0.88 4.31 5.77
CA GLY A 420 -2.18 4.64 6.34
C GLY A 420 -2.09 4.95 7.83
N HIS A 421 -3.07 5.68 8.33
CA HIS A 421 -3.21 6.02 9.74
C HIS A 421 -3.95 4.92 10.51
N ILE A 422 -3.43 3.70 10.37
CA ILE A 422 -4.04 2.44 10.81
C ILE A 422 -3.16 1.86 11.91
N GLY A 423 -3.71 1.58 13.09
CA GLY A 423 -3.01 0.86 14.16
C GLY A 423 -2.95 -0.64 13.87
N ALA A 424 -1.87 -1.33 14.27
CA ALA A 424 -1.76 -2.78 14.16
C ALA A 424 -1.28 -3.40 15.48
N PRO A 425 -2.16 -3.56 16.48
CA PRO A 425 -1.75 -3.86 17.86
C PRO A 425 -0.92 -5.15 17.98
N GLU A 426 -1.37 -6.22 17.32
CA GLU A 426 -0.69 -7.51 17.41
C GLU A 426 0.64 -7.53 16.67
N LEU A 427 0.76 -6.83 15.53
CA LEU A 427 2.04 -6.62 14.84
C LEU A 427 3.00 -5.81 15.71
N SER A 428 2.53 -4.69 16.27
CA SER A 428 3.37 -3.87 17.15
C SER A 428 3.87 -4.67 18.35
N ARG A 429 3.02 -5.51 18.97
CA ARG A 429 3.44 -6.38 20.08
C ARG A 429 4.37 -7.52 19.67
N HIS A 430 4.29 -7.99 18.42
CA HIS A 430 5.25 -8.95 17.88
C HIS A 430 6.67 -8.36 17.88
N PHE A 431 6.84 -7.14 17.39
CA PHE A 431 8.15 -6.47 17.33
C PHE A 431 8.54 -5.78 18.65
N ARG A 432 7.58 -5.48 19.52
CA ARG A 432 7.76 -4.88 20.85
C ARG A 432 6.97 -5.67 21.91
N PRO A 433 7.48 -6.83 22.36
CA PRO A 433 6.79 -7.63 23.38
C PRO A 433 6.48 -6.81 24.65
N GLY A 434 5.22 -6.84 25.09
CA GLY A 434 4.76 -6.10 26.27
C GLY A 434 4.35 -4.65 26.02
N LEU A 435 4.31 -4.18 24.76
CA LEU A 435 3.79 -2.85 24.43
C LEU A 435 2.32 -2.72 24.88
N ALA A 436 2.05 -1.70 25.70
CA ALA A 436 0.74 -1.47 26.28
C ALA A 436 -0.22 -0.83 25.27
N ASP A 437 -1.52 -1.12 25.39
CA ASP A 437 -2.56 -0.64 24.47
C ASP A 437 -2.56 0.88 24.27
N LYS A 438 -2.35 1.63 25.36
CA LYS A 438 -2.29 3.10 25.35
C LYS A 438 -1.10 3.66 24.55
N ASP A 439 -0.09 2.83 24.29
CA ASP A 439 1.13 3.20 23.59
C ASP A 439 1.11 2.71 22.13
N ILE A 440 0.08 1.97 21.69
CA ILE A 440 -0.15 1.62 20.29
C ILE A 440 -0.44 2.88 19.48
N ARG A 441 0.27 3.05 18.38
CA ARG A 441 0.14 4.18 17.46
C ARG A 441 -0.28 3.71 16.07
N PRO A 442 -0.87 4.58 15.23
CA PRO A 442 -1.03 4.27 13.81
C PRO A 442 0.34 4.04 13.16
N ALA A 443 0.40 3.24 12.09
CA ALA A 443 1.64 2.85 11.43
C ALA A 443 2.52 4.04 11.04
N THR A 444 1.94 5.18 10.69
CA THR A 444 2.65 6.44 10.38
C THR A 444 3.53 6.96 11.52
N LEU A 445 3.31 6.51 12.76
CA LEU A 445 4.05 6.91 13.97
C LEU A 445 4.72 5.72 14.68
N ALA A 446 4.68 4.51 14.09
CA ALA A 446 5.11 3.27 14.73
C ALA A 446 6.47 2.80 14.16
N PRO A 447 7.61 3.11 14.79
CA PRO A 447 8.93 2.70 14.28
C PRO A 447 9.09 1.18 14.18
N GLU A 448 8.40 0.41 15.01
CA GLU A 448 8.39 -1.05 14.92
C GLU A 448 7.70 -1.58 13.66
N LEU A 449 6.73 -0.84 13.10
CA LEU A 449 6.08 -1.22 11.84
C LEU A 449 6.84 -0.67 10.63
N LEU A 450 7.37 0.55 10.72
CA LEU A 450 8.09 1.17 9.60
C LEU A 450 9.52 0.67 9.46
N GLN A 451 10.26 0.55 10.55
CA GLN A 451 11.67 0.17 10.52
C GLN A 451 11.82 -1.34 10.64
N ASP A 452 11.28 -1.99 11.67
CA ASP A 452 11.57 -3.42 11.86
C ASP A 452 10.82 -4.30 10.86
N LEU A 453 9.54 -4.03 10.63
CA LEU A 453 8.75 -4.78 9.67
C LEU A 453 9.02 -4.32 8.22
N LEU A 454 8.73 -3.06 7.89
CA LEU A 454 8.75 -2.63 6.48
C LEU A 454 10.18 -2.47 5.91
N ARG A 455 11.10 -1.78 6.62
CA ARG A 455 12.51 -1.71 6.17
C ARG A 455 13.27 -3.00 6.43
N GLY A 456 13.06 -3.63 7.58
CA GLY A 456 13.82 -4.78 8.04
C GLY A 456 13.35 -6.09 7.42
N GLU A 457 12.25 -6.63 7.93
CA GLU A 457 11.77 -7.95 7.54
C GLU A 457 11.32 -8.02 6.07
N LEU A 458 10.62 -6.99 5.59
CA LEU A 458 10.18 -6.92 4.18
C LEU A 458 11.26 -6.37 3.24
N GLY A 459 12.35 -5.81 3.76
CA GLY A 459 13.48 -5.31 2.96
C GLY A 459 13.14 -4.13 2.05
N PHE A 460 12.11 -3.33 2.35
CA PHE A 460 11.70 -2.25 1.45
C PHE A 460 12.74 -1.12 1.43
N ASN A 461 13.41 -0.94 0.29
CA ASN A 461 14.42 0.11 0.11
C ASN A 461 13.84 1.44 -0.41
N GLY A 462 12.68 1.41 -1.06
CA GLY A 462 12.05 2.55 -1.75
C GLY A 462 11.52 3.66 -0.83
N LEU A 463 10.82 4.63 -1.39
CA LEU A 463 10.36 5.81 -0.63
C LEU A 463 9.10 5.51 0.20
N ILE A 464 9.07 5.94 1.46
CA ILE A 464 7.88 5.89 2.31
C ILE A 464 7.30 7.30 2.47
N LEU A 465 5.98 7.44 2.33
CA LEU A 465 5.27 8.69 2.63
C LEU A 465 4.09 8.45 3.57
N THR A 466 3.73 9.46 4.35
CA THR A 466 2.47 9.42 5.12
C THR A 466 1.26 9.48 4.17
N ASP A 467 0.11 8.96 4.60
CA ASP A 467 -1.18 9.43 4.08
C ASP A 467 -1.46 10.88 4.56
N ALA A 468 -2.56 11.49 4.13
CA ALA A 468 -2.84 12.92 4.30
C ALA A 468 -2.87 13.35 5.77
N SER A 469 -1.94 14.23 6.14
CA SER A 469 -1.64 14.50 7.56
C SER A 469 -2.72 15.24 8.36
N GLN A 470 -3.81 15.67 7.71
CA GLN A 470 -4.94 16.31 8.38
C GLN A 470 -5.97 15.31 8.90
N MET A 471 -5.91 14.05 8.46
CA MET A 471 -6.86 13.01 8.85
C MET A 471 -6.83 12.75 10.37
N ILE A 472 -8.00 12.41 10.93
CA ILE A 472 -8.15 12.17 12.37
C ILE A 472 -7.43 10.90 12.81
N GLY A 473 -7.26 9.91 11.93
CA GLY A 473 -6.47 8.72 12.22
C GLY A 473 -5.04 9.03 12.68
N LEU A 474 -4.44 10.12 12.19
CA LEU A 474 -3.13 10.61 12.63
C LEU A 474 -3.25 11.68 13.71
N THR A 475 -4.04 12.73 13.47
CA THR A 475 -4.03 13.95 14.30
C THR A 475 -4.52 13.75 15.73
N GLN A 476 -5.25 12.66 16.01
CA GLN A 476 -5.64 12.32 17.38
C GLN A 476 -4.50 11.71 18.22
N ALA A 477 -3.47 11.16 17.57
CA ALA A 477 -2.46 10.36 18.26
C ALA A 477 -1.50 11.24 19.08
N MET A 478 -1.15 12.42 18.58
CA MET A 478 -0.14 13.30 19.18
C MET A 478 -0.46 14.77 18.90
N LYS A 479 0.10 15.69 19.71
CA LYS A 479 0.05 17.13 19.41
C LYS A 479 0.77 17.37 18.08
N ARG A 480 0.20 18.21 17.21
CA ARG A 480 0.74 18.41 15.85
C ARG A 480 2.23 18.78 15.82
N LYS A 481 2.67 19.66 16.71
CA LYS A 481 4.08 20.07 16.82
C LYS A 481 5.06 18.92 17.12
N ASP A 482 4.60 17.89 17.82
CA ASP A 482 5.40 16.72 18.18
C ASP A 482 5.22 15.63 17.11
N LEU A 483 4.03 15.55 16.53
CA LEU A 483 3.62 14.59 15.50
C LEU A 483 4.39 14.77 14.19
N VAL A 484 4.49 16.01 13.68
CA VAL A 484 5.09 16.31 12.38
C VAL A 484 6.50 15.70 12.27
N PRO A 485 7.48 16.04 13.14
CA PRO A 485 8.80 15.42 13.07
C PRO A 485 8.82 13.94 13.49
N ALA A 486 7.90 13.51 14.37
CA ALA A 486 7.83 12.11 14.79
C ALA A 486 7.50 11.15 13.64
N THR A 487 6.73 11.57 12.62
CA THR A 487 6.47 10.71 11.44
C THR A 487 7.75 10.41 10.66
N ILE A 488 8.61 11.42 10.46
CA ILE A 488 9.89 11.25 9.77
C ILE A 488 10.85 10.43 10.62
N ALA A 489 10.91 10.71 11.92
CA ALA A 489 11.70 9.94 12.88
C ALA A 489 11.27 8.47 12.96
N ALA A 490 9.97 8.18 12.87
CA ALA A 490 9.44 6.82 12.88
C ALA A 490 9.84 6.03 11.62
N GLY A 491 10.02 6.68 10.47
CA GLY A 491 10.53 6.02 9.26
C GLY A 491 9.94 6.49 7.94
N CYS A 492 8.95 7.40 7.94
CA CYS A 492 8.48 8.03 6.71
C CYS A 492 9.57 8.95 6.15
N ASP A 493 9.73 8.99 4.82
CA ASP A 493 10.66 9.89 4.14
C ASP A 493 9.99 11.22 3.75
N MET A 494 8.67 11.20 3.47
CA MET A 494 7.90 12.39 3.15
C MET A 494 6.61 12.51 3.97
N PHE A 495 6.24 13.74 4.29
CA PHE A 495 5.03 14.15 5.01
C PHE A 495 4.01 14.75 4.04
N LEU A 496 2.86 14.09 3.91
CA LEU A 496 1.82 14.47 2.96
C LEU A 496 0.92 15.56 3.53
N PHE A 497 0.98 16.71 2.85
CA PHE A 497 0.19 17.92 3.04
C PHE A 497 0.46 18.71 4.32
N PHE A 498 0.64 20.01 4.15
CA PHE A 498 0.55 20.96 5.24
C PHE A 498 -0.89 21.11 5.73
N ARG A 499 -1.07 21.33 7.03
CA ARG A 499 -2.31 21.92 7.56
C ARG A 499 -2.17 23.43 7.63
N ASN A 500 -1.06 23.89 8.21
CA ASN A 500 -0.60 25.27 8.16
C ASN A 500 0.89 25.20 7.78
N ALA A 501 1.26 25.80 6.66
CA ALA A 501 2.59 25.61 6.08
C ALA A 501 3.70 26.18 6.97
N ASP A 502 3.51 27.39 7.52
CA ASP A 502 4.48 28.03 8.41
C ASP A 502 4.70 27.21 9.69
N GLU A 503 3.61 26.78 10.34
CA GLU A 503 3.69 25.97 11.57
C GLU A 503 4.35 24.62 11.32
N ASP A 504 3.88 23.88 10.33
CA ASP A 504 4.34 22.52 10.07
C ASP A 504 5.80 22.48 9.61
N PHE A 505 6.21 23.44 8.76
CA PHE A 505 7.61 23.58 8.37
C PHE A 505 8.50 23.88 9.58
N GLN A 506 8.09 24.82 10.44
CA GLN A 506 8.84 25.16 11.64
C GLN A 506 8.91 23.98 12.62
N TYR A 507 7.82 23.21 12.79
CA TYR A 507 7.81 22.02 13.63
C TYR A 507 8.77 20.93 13.13
N MET A 508 8.85 20.72 11.82
CA MET A 508 9.80 19.78 11.24
C MET A 508 11.25 20.23 11.47
N LEU A 509 11.53 21.52 11.23
CA LEU A 509 12.84 22.13 11.45
C LEU A 509 13.27 22.05 12.92
N ASP A 510 12.37 22.35 13.85
CA ASP A 510 12.63 22.27 15.29
C ASP A 510 12.81 20.82 15.75
N GLY A 511 12.06 19.88 15.18
CA GLY A 511 12.24 18.44 15.42
C GLY A 511 13.63 17.95 15.01
N TYR A 512 14.14 18.40 13.87
CA TYR A 512 15.53 18.13 13.50
C TYR A 512 16.54 18.81 14.44
N LYS A 513 16.38 20.12 14.71
CA LYS A 513 17.30 20.86 15.60
C LYS A 513 17.36 20.33 17.02
N SER A 514 16.26 19.75 17.51
CA SER A 514 16.16 19.13 18.84
C SER A 514 16.63 17.67 18.87
N GLY A 515 16.96 17.08 17.71
CA GLY A 515 17.44 15.70 17.60
C GLY A 515 16.35 14.64 17.55
N VAL A 516 15.06 15.01 17.45
CA VAL A 516 13.97 14.06 17.19
C VAL A 516 14.18 13.38 15.83
N ILE A 517 14.53 14.17 14.82
CA ILE A 517 15.04 13.66 13.55
C ILE A 517 16.57 13.72 13.62
N THR A 518 17.22 12.57 13.57
CA THR A 518 18.69 12.51 13.56
C THR A 518 19.25 12.96 12.21
N GLU A 519 20.52 13.41 12.18
CA GLU A 519 21.21 13.76 10.93
C GLU A 519 21.16 12.63 9.90
N GLN A 520 21.44 11.41 10.37
CA GLN A 520 21.40 10.22 9.53
C GLN A 520 19.99 9.95 8.99
N ARG A 521 18.95 10.06 9.84
CA ARG A 521 17.57 9.84 9.39
C ARG A 521 17.15 10.86 8.33
N LEU A 522 17.49 12.13 8.51
CA LEU A 522 17.26 13.19 7.53
C LEU A 522 18.00 12.87 6.22
N HIS A 523 19.28 12.54 6.30
CA HIS A 523 20.11 12.18 5.15
C HIS A 523 19.51 11.00 4.37
N ASP A 524 19.05 9.95 5.07
CA ASP A 524 18.47 8.78 4.43
C ASP A 524 17.14 9.06 3.74
N ALA A 525 16.28 9.89 4.34
CA ALA A 525 15.03 10.32 3.71
C ALA A 525 15.31 11.09 2.42
N LEU A 526 16.26 12.04 2.48
CA LEU A 526 16.61 12.88 1.33
C LEU A 526 17.26 12.09 0.20
N ARG A 527 18.10 11.10 0.53
CA ARG A 527 18.66 10.19 -0.48
C ARG A 527 17.56 9.42 -1.20
N ARG A 528 16.54 8.90 -0.50
CA ARG A 528 15.40 8.21 -1.14
C ARG A 528 14.55 9.16 -2.00
N ILE A 529 14.29 10.38 -1.53
CA ILE A 529 13.54 11.41 -2.28
C ILE A 529 14.26 11.76 -3.58
N LEU A 530 15.56 12.07 -3.50
CA LEU A 530 16.36 12.39 -4.68
C LEU A 530 16.54 11.17 -5.59
N ALA A 531 16.68 9.97 -5.02
CA ALA A 531 16.80 8.75 -5.80
C ALA A 531 15.54 8.46 -6.64
N LEU A 532 14.35 8.67 -6.08
CA LEU A 532 13.09 8.53 -6.83
C LEU A 532 13.00 9.56 -7.98
N LYS A 533 13.43 10.80 -7.73
CA LYS A 533 13.51 11.84 -8.78
C LYS A 533 14.51 11.46 -9.87
N ALA A 534 15.63 10.85 -9.48
CA ALA A 534 16.66 10.42 -10.40
C ALA A 534 16.23 9.20 -11.23
N SER A 535 15.55 8.22 -10.64
CA SER A 535 15.08 7.01 -11.34
C SER A 535 14.00 7.33 -12.40
N LEU A 536 13.25 8.41 -12.20
CA LEU A 536 12.31 8.97 -13.18
C LEU A 536 13.00 9.83 -14.27
N GLY A 537 14.32 10.01 -14.20
CA GLY A 537 15.08 10.83 -15.16
C GLY A 537 14.79 12.33 -15.08
N LEU A 538 14.18 12.82 -13.99
CA LEU A 538 13.78 14.24 -13.89
C LEU A 538 15.00 15.18 -13.92
N HIS A 539 16.11 14.75 -13.34
CA HIS A 539 17.37 15.48 -13.33
C HIS A 539 18.04 15.63 -14.70
N LEU A 540 17.61 14.87 -15.70
CA LEU A 540 18.17 14.90 -17.07
C LEU A 540 17.49 15.95 -17.96
N LYS A 541 16.37 16.54 -17.51
CA LYS A 541 15.56 17.47 -18.29
C LYS A 541 15.75 18.90 -17.80
N ALA A 542 15.68 19.86 -18.72
CA ALA A 542 15.60 21.26 -18.33
C ALA A 542 14.27 21.53 -17.60
N ARG A 543 14.24 22.52 -16.70
CA ARG A 543 13.05 22.82 -15.88
C ARG A 543 11.78 23.11 -16.70
N ASN A 544 11.94 23.76 -17.84
CA ASN A 544 10.87 24.07 -18.79
C ASN A 544 10.43 22.88 -19.66
N GLU A 545 11.12 21.74 -19.58
CA GLU A 545 10.84 20.50 -20.33
C GLU A 545 10.27 19.39 -19.44
N LEU A 546 10.15 19.62 -18.13
CA LEU A 546 9.61 18.63 -17.18
C LEU A 546 8.12 18.37 -17.36
N ALA A 547 7.36 19.38 -17.78
CA ALA A 547 5.95 19.23 -18.12
C ALA A 547 5.79 18.96 -19.63
N PRO A 548 4.98 17.97 -20.05
CA PRO A 548 4.74 17.63 -21.47
C PRO A 548 4.19 18.82 -22.27
N PRO A 549 4.23 18.79 -23.61
CA PRO A 549 3.59 19.84 -24.42
C PRO A 549 2.04 19.78 -24.32
N VAL A 550 1.36 20.88 -24.65
CA VAL A 550 -0.11 21.02 -24.49
C VAL A 550 -0.87 20.01 -25.35
N GLU A 551 -0.31 19.61 -26.49
CA GLU A 551 -0.87 18.62 -27.40
C GLU A 551 -1.04 17.24 -26.73
N ALA A 552 -0.28 16.95 -25.66
CA ALA A 552 -0.45 15.72 -24.89
C ALA A 552 -1.84 15.61 -24.24
N LEU A 553 -2.50 16.74 -23.95
CA LEU A 553 -3.84 16.77 -23.36
C LEU A 553 -4.90 16.13 -24.26
N ALA A 554 -4.66 16.00 -25.57
CA ALA A 554 -5.57 15.31 -26.50
C ALA A 554 -5.73 13.80 -26.19
N LYS A 555 -4.87 13.23 -25.33
CA LYS A 555 -4.99 11.85 -24.83
C LYS A 555 -5.99 11.72 -23.69
N ILE A 556 -6.29 12.80 -22.98
CA ILE A 556 -7.18 12.79 -21.83
C ILE A 556 -8.63 12.74 -22.33
N GLY A 557 -9.41 11.78 -21.81
CA GLY A 557 -10.79 11.62 -22.25
C GLY A 557 -10.88 11.24 -23.73
N SER A 558 -9.91 10.52 -24.28
CA SER A 558 -9.89 10.17 -25.70
C SER A 558 -11.00 9.16 -26.07
N ALA A 559 -11.33 9.07 -27.35
CA ALA A 559 -12.28 8.07 -27.83
C ALA A 559 -11.75 6.64 -27.61
N GLU A 560 -10.44 6.42 -27.74
CA GLU A 560 -9.81 5.13 -27.46
C GLU A 560 -9.95 4.74 -25.98
N HIS A 561 -9.70 5.66 -25.05
CA HIS A 561 -9.83 5.38 -23.62
C HIS A 561 -11.29 5.13 -23.21
N ARG A 562 -12.26 5.87 -23.78
CA ARG A 562 -13.69 5.59 -23.58
C ARG A 562 -14.11 4.23 -24.14
N ALA A 563 -13.53 3.80 -25.27
CA ALA A 563 -13.79 2.47 -25.81
C ALA A 563 -13.28 1.36 -24.89
N VAL A 564 -12.13 1.56 -24.22
CA VAL A 564 -11.63 0.66 -23.17
C VAL A 564 -12.63 0.56 -22.02
N ALA A 565 -13.13 1.70 -21.52
CA ALA A 565 -14.13 1.72 -20.45
C ALA A 565 -15.43 1.00 -20.84
N ALA A 566 -15.91 1.19 -22.08
CA ALA A 566 -17.11 0.51 -22.59
C ALA A 566 -16.96 -1.01 -22.67
N GLU A 567 -15.81 -1.50 -23.15
CA GLU A 567 -15.53 -2.94 -23.20
C GLU A 567 -15.44 -3.55 -21.80
N ILE A 568 -14.79 -2.86 -20.87
CA ILE A 568 -14.67 -3.32 -19.48
C ILE A 568 -16.06 -3.35 -18.82
N ALA A 569 -16.88 -2.33 -19.02
CA ALA A 569 -18.26 -2.31 -18.52
C ALA A 569 -19.07 -3.51 -19.03
N ASP A 570 -19.02 -3.81 -20.33
CA ASP A 570 -19.72 -4.98 -20.88
C ASP A 570 -19.22 -6.31 -20.27
N LYS A 571 -17.93 -6.46 -20.01
CA LYS A 571 -17.40 -7.67 -19.35
C LYS A 571 -17.79 -7.79 -17.87
N THR A 572 -17.87 -6.66 -17.17
CA THR A 572 -17.85 -6.66 -15.69
C THR A 572 -19.21 -6.44 -15.03
N VAL A 573 -20.23 -5.94 -15.74
CA VAL A 573 -21.58 -5.89 -15.15
C VAL A 573 -21.99 -7.29 -14.69
N THR A 574 -22.37 -7.37 -13.41
CA THR A 574 -22.48 -8.62 -12.66
C THR A 574 -23.92 -8.89 -12.25
N LEU A 575 -24.47 -10.05 -12.61
CA LEU A 575 -25.75 -10.52 -12.07
C LEU A 575 -25.49 -11.19 -10.73
N VAL A 576 -25.92 -10.55 -9.63
CA VAL A 576 -25.68 -11.03 -8.27
C VAL A 576 -26.75 -12.04 -7.84
N LYS A 577 -28.01 -11.79 -8.26
CA LYS A 577 -29.18 -12.56 -7.84
C LYS A 577 -30.25 -12.50 -8.92
N ASP A 578 -30.89 -13.62 -9.25
CA ASP A 578 -32.12 -13.66 -10.07
C ASP A 578 -33.04 -14.84 -9.68
N THR A 579 -33.49 -14.83 -8.45
CA THR A 579 -34.30 -15.91 -7.85
C THR A 579 -35.71 -16.04 -8.42
N ALA A 580 -36.24 -14.98 -9.05
CA ALA A 580 -37.54 -14.97 -9.70
C ALA A 580 -37.49 -15.24 -11.22
N ASN A 581 -36.28 -15.36 -11.80
CA ASN A 581 -36.07 -15.43 -13.26
C ASN A 581 -36.77 -14.26 -13.99
N ASN A 582 -36.58 -13.03 -13.51
CA ASN A 582 -37.22 -11.86 -14.12
C ASN A 582 -36.61 -11.52 -15.48
N LEU A 583 -35.36 -11.93 -15.74
CA LEU A 583 -34.65 -11.60 -16.97
C LEU A 583 -34.92 -12.64 -18.07
N PRO A 584 -34.98 -12.22 -19.36
CA PRO A 584 -34.78 -10.86 -19.86
C PRO A 584 -36.06 -10.00 -19.84
N ILE A 585 -35.89 -8.69 -19.61
CA ILE A 585 -36.96 -7.69 -19.71
C ILE A 585 -36.76 -6.88 -20.99
N ARG A 586 -37.76 -6.88 -21.89
CA ARG A 586 -37.66 -6.28 -23.22
C ARG A 586 -38.85 -5.37 -23.52
N PRO A 587 -38.70 -4.29 -24.31
CA PRO A 587 -39.81 -3.39 -24.65
C PRO A 587 -40.99 -4.07 -25.32
N GLU A 588 -40.77 -5.19 -26.01
CA GLU A 588 -41.83 -5.97 -26.68
C GLU A 588 -42.75 -6.69 -25.68
N THR A 589 -42.28 -6.91 -24.45
CA THR A 589 -42.99 -7.68 -23.41
C THR A 589 -43.28 -6.87 -22.15
N HIS A 590 -42.45 -5.87 -21.87
CA HIS A 590 -42.50 -5.04 -20.67
C HIS A 590 -42.24 -3.58 -21.07
N LYS A 591 -43.20 -2.94 -21.74
CA LYS A 591 -42.98 -1.64 -22.37
C LYS A 591 -42.88 -0.50 -21.36
N ARG A 592 -43.72 -0.51 -20.32
CA ARG A 592 -43.90 0.58 -19.35
C ARG A 592 -43.09 0.30 -18.10
N ILE A 593 -42.05 1.09 -17.86
CA ILE A 593 -41.10 0.91 -16.77
C ILE A 593 -41.33 2.00 -15.71
N ARG A 594 -41.56 1.57 -14.46
CA ARG A 594 -41.45 2.48 -13.31
C ARG A 594 -39.99 2.59 -12.89
N LEU A 595 -39.41 3.79 -12.93
CA LEU A 595 -37.99 4.01 -12.61
C LEU A 595 -37.84 4.74 -11.28
N TYR A 596 -37.13 4.11 -10.34
CA TYR A 596 -36.76 4.66 -9.04
C TYR A 596 -35.26 4.96 -8.99
N GLY A 597 -34.90 6.11 -8.42
CA GLY A 597 -33.52 6.50 -8.17
C GLY A 597 -33.24 6.58 -6.66
N ILE A 598 -32.14 5.96 -6.23
CA ILE A 598 -31.63 6.00 -4.85
C ILE A 598 -30.24 6.60 -4.87
N SER A 599 -29.94 7.53 -3.97
CA SER A 599 -28.60 8.09 -3.82
C SER A 599 -28.18 8.15 -2.36
N GLY A 600 -26.88 8.36 -2.13
CA GLY A 600 -26.37 8.84 -0.85
C GLY A 600 -26.84 10.27 -0.55
N GLY A 601 -26.39 10.82 0.58
CA GLY A 601 -26.51 12.25 0.84
C GLY A 601 -25.67 13.06 -0.16
N PRO A 602 -25.85 14.40 -0.21
CA PRO A 602 -24.91 15.26 -0.93
C PRO A 602 -23.50 15.03 -0.37
N ASP A 603 -22.54 14.76 -1.24
CA ASP A 603 -21.13 14.62 -0.87
C ASP A 603 -20.39 15.97 -0.95
N PHE A 604 -19.11 15.98 -0.62
CA PHE A 604 -18.27 17.18 -0.66
C PHE A 604 -18.15 17.84 -2.05
N THR A 605 -18.52 17.15 -3.14
CA THR A 605 -18.50 17.71 -4.50
C THR A 605 -19.69 18.63 -4.77
N MET A 606 -20.73 18.58 -3.92
CA MET A 606 -21.98 19.35 -4.06
C MET A 606 -22.73 19.07 -5.38
N ALA A 607 -22.39 17.99 -6.08
CA ALA A 607 -23.12 17.56 -7.27
C ALA A 607 -24.53 17.04 -6.88
N ASP A 608 -25.48 17.16 -7.81
CA ASP A 608 -26.80 16.53 -7.64
C ASP A 608 -26.62 15.00 -7.58
N PRO A 609 -26.91 14.36 -6.43
CA PRO A 609 -26.64 12.95 -6.23
C PRO A 609 -27.56 12.04 -7.08
N LEU A 610 -28.64 12.58 -7.67
CA LEU A 610 -29.56 11.87 -8.56
C LEU A 610 -29.34 12.20 -10.06
N ALA A 611 -28.33 13.00 -10.42
CA ALA A 611 -28.09 13.39 -11.82
C ALA A 611 -27.93 12.19 -12.78
N TYR A 612 -27.42 11.06 -12.28
CA TYR A 612 -27.27 9.82 -13.05
C TYR A 612 -28.61 9.26 -13.55
N LEU A 613 -29.73 9.57 -12.89
CA LEU A 613 -31.05 9.03 -13.24
C LEU A 613 -31.55 9.53 -14.59
N ASN A 614 -31.13 10.72 -14.99
CA ASN A 614 -31.39 11.24 -16.33
C ASN A 614 -30.72 10.37 -17.39
N THR A 615 -29.47 9.98 -17.18
CA THR A 615 -28.75 9.04 -18.06
C THR A 615 -29.45 7.68 -18.14
N VAL A 616 -29.91 7.14 -17.00
CA VAL A 616 -30.66 5.88 -16.97
C VAL A 616 -31.94 5.98 -17.78
N LYS A 617 -32.72 7.04 -17.57
CA LYS A 617 -33.94 7.31 -18.34
C LYS A 617 -33.66 7.38 -19.83
N ASP A 618 -32.66 8.17 -20.23
CA ASP A 618 -32.33 8.38 -21.65
C ASP A 618 -31.89 7.08 -22.33
N GLU A 619 -31.08 6.24 -21.66
CA GLU A 619 -30.65 4.96 -22.23
C GLU A 619 -31.80 3.93 -22.29
N LEU A 620 -32.72 3.93 -21.32
CA LEU A 620 -33.93 3.09 -21.38
C LEU A 620 -34.88 3.52 -22.50
N GLU A 621 -35.12 4.82 -22.69
CA GLU A 621 -35.96 5.34 -23.77
C GLU A 621 -35.32 5.05 -25.14
N LYS A 622 -34.00 5.20 -25.27
CA LYS A 622 -33.27 4.78 -26.48
C LYS A 622 -33.40 3.28 -26.75
N ALA A 623 -33.47 2.46 -25.71
CA ALA A 623 -33.70 1.03 -25.82
C ALA A 623 -35.14 0.66 -26.21
N GLY A 624 -36.08 1.62 -26.17
CA GLY A 624 -37.46 1.46 -26.62
C GLY A 624 -38.51 1.38 -25.50
N PHE A 625 -38.12 1.56 -24.23
CA PHE A 625 -39.05 1.56 -23.10
C PHE A 625 -39.78 2.91 -22.95
N GLU A 626 -40.99 2.86 -22.39
CA GLU A 626 -41.71 4.02 -21.87
C GLU A 626 -41.39 4.16 -20.37
N VAL A 627 -40.71 5.25 -19.98
CA VAL A 627 -40.12 5.39 -18.64
C VAL A 627 -40.90 6.40 -17.79
N HIS A 628 -41.43 5.93 -16.66
CA HIS A 628 -42.12 6.75 -15.66
C HIS A 628 -41.24 6.94 -14.43
N VAL A 629 -40.54 8.07 -14.33
CA VAL A 629 -39.65 8.36 -13.19
C VAL A 629 -40.46 8.65 -11.92
N PHE A 630 -40.13 7.98 -10.83
CA PHE A 630 -40.68 8.26 -9.51
C PHE A 630 -40.16 9.60 -8.97
N LYS A 631 -41.02 10.34 -8.27
CA LYS A 631 -40.68 11.59 -7.60
C LYS A 631 -41.12 11.55 -6.15
N THR A 632 -40.19 11.84 -5.25
CA THR A 632 -40.46 11.98 -3.82
C THR A 632 -41.39 13.16 -3.54
N ALA A 633 -41.98 13.21 -2.34
CA ALA A 633 -42.82 14.33 -1.92
C ALA A 633 -42.08 15.67 -2.02
N ASP A 634 -40.80 15.71 -1.66
CA ASP A 634 -40.01 16.94 -1.69
C ASP A 634 -39.67 17.37 -3.13
N GLN A 635 -39.41 16.43 -4.04
CA GLN A 635 -39.25 16.74 -5.46
C GLN A 635 -40.55 17.26 -6.10
N ARG A 636 -41.71 16.69 -5.72
CA ARG A 636 -43.04 17.15 -6.19
C ARG A 636 -43.36 18.55 -5.69
N LYS A 637 -43.09 18.84 -4.40
CA LYS A 637 -43.20 20.19 -3.84
C LYS A 637 -42.26 21.18 -4.51
N ALA A 638 -41.00 20.79 -4.73
CA ALA A 638 -40.03 21.63 -5.44
C ALA A 638 -40.46 21.93 -6.89
N ALA A 639 -41.21 21.01 -7.51
CA ALA A 639 -41.84 21.21 -8.82
C ALA A 639 -43.16 22.02 -8.76
N GLY A 640 -43.55 22.54 -7.60
CA GLY A 640 -44.71 23.42 -7.43
C GLY A 640 -46.01 22.71 -7.02
N GLU A 641 -45.97 21.41 -6.73
CA GLU A 641 -47.17 20.68 -6.31
C GLU A 641 -47.56 21.01 -4.87
N THR A 642 -48.85 21.26 -4.65
CA THR A 642 -49.39 21.66 -3.33
C THR A 642 -50.17 20.52 -2.69
N GLY A 643 -50.18 20.46 -1.35
CA GLY A 643 -50.90 19.41 -0.60
C GLY A 643 -50.21 18.04 -0.54
N VAL A 644 -49.10 17.85 -1.27
CA VAL A 644 -48.35 16.59 -1.28
C VAL A 644 -47.51 16.44 -0.03
N ASN A 645 -47.55 15.25 0.57
CA ASN A 645 -46.66 14.84 1.65
C ASN A 645 -46.29 13.36 1.47
N PHE A 646 -45.39 12.83 2.30
CA PHE A 646 -44.91 11.46 2.12
C PHE A 646 -46.03 10.41 2.22
N MET A 647 -47.03 10.61 3.09
CA MET A 647 -48.19 9.69 3.19
C MET A 647 -49.06 9.75 1.94
N SER A 648 -49.26 10.93 1.34
CA SER A 648 -50.01 11.04 0.08
C SER A 648 -49.27 10.35 -1.06
N VAL A 649 -47.95 10.54 -1.17
CA VAL A 649 -47.12 9.84 -2.17
C VAL A 649 -47.20 8.32 -1.99
N ILE A 650 -47.09 7.81 -0.76
CA ILE A 650 -47.25 6.38 -0.49
C ILE A 650 -48.62 5.89 -0.96
N SER A 651 -49.70 6.61 -0.62
CA SER A 651 -51.06 6.21 -1.00
C SER A 651 -51.31 6.28 -2.51
N GLU A 652 -50.63 7.16 -3.23
CA GLU A 652 -50.77 7.32 -4.67
C GLU A 652 -49.93 6.30 -5.47
N GLU A 653 -48.78 5.87 -4.92
CA GLU A 653 -47.96 4.81 -5.53
C GLU A 653 -48.48 3.41 -5.22
N ALA A 654 -48.84 3.14 -3.96
CA ALA A 654 -49.22 1.80 -3.48
C ALA A 654 -50.69 1.48 -3.73
N THR A 655 -51.09 1.50 -5.01
CA THR A 655 -52.46 1.24 -5.46
C THR A 655 -52.59 -0.15 -6.07
N GLY A 656 -53.77 -0.77 -5.92
CA GLY A 656 -54.04 -2.12 -6.44
C GLY A 656 -54.01 -2.27 -7.97
N ASP A 657 -53.91 -1.15 -8.70
CA ASP A 657 -53.77 -1.09 -10.17
C ASP A 657 -52.30 -0.86 -10.59
N TYR A 658 -51.32 -1.06 -9.71
CA TYR A 658 -49.90 -0.83 -10.01
C TYR A 658 -49.43 -1.67 -11.22
N ALA A 659 -49.77 -2.97 -11.25
CA ALA A 659 -49.47 -3.87 -12.36
C ALA A 659 -50.24 -3.53 -13.66
N ASP A 660 -51.36 -2.79 -13.55
CA ASP A 660 -52.07 -2.29 -14.74
C ASP A 660 -51.35 -1.09 -15.35
N LYS A 661 -50.59 -0.31 -14.56
CA LYS A 661 -49.86 0.89 -14.99
C LYS A 661 -48.48 0.58 -15.52
N TYR A 662 -47.78 -0.39 -14.92
CA TYR A 662 -46.38 -0.68 -15.21
C TYR A 662 -46.19 -2.17 -15.47
N ASP A 663 -45.32 -2.48 -16.42
CA ASP A 663 -45.00 -3.86 -16.76
C ASP A 663 -43.78 -4.37 -15.96
N ALA A 664 -42.89 -3.47 -15.52
CA ALA A 664 -41.77 -3.78 -14.65
C ALA A 664 -41.31 -2.52 -13.85
N ALA A 665 -40.55 -2.75 -12.77
CA ALA A 665 -39.98 -1.69 -11.94
C ALA A 665 -38.45 -1.79 -11.87
N PHE A 666 -37.75 -0.71 -12.21
CA PHE A 666 -36.30 -0.62 -12.13
C PHE A 666 -35.88 0.32 -11.02
N VAL A 667 -34.95 -0.13 -10.18
CA VAL A 667 -34.37 0.65 -9.09
C VAL A 667 -32.89 0.81 -9.36
N PHE A 668 -32.44 2.02 -9.64
CA PHE A 668 -31.01 2.32 -9.78
C PHE A 668 -30.53 3.02 -8.52
N ALA A 669 -29.47 2.51 -7.91
CA ALA A 669 -28.90 3.02 -6.67
C ALA A 669 -27.44 3.43 -6.86
N ASN A 670 -27.16 4.72 -6.65
CA ASN A 670 -25.80 5.26 -6.67
C ASN A 670 -25.48 5.87 -5.29
N VAL A 671 -25.24 4.99 -4.32
CA VAL A 671 -24.82 5.39 -2.97
C VAL A 671 -23.30 5.49 -2.98
N LYS A 672 -22.78 6.70 -2.76
CA LYS A 672 -21.35 6.98 -2.64
C LYS A 672 -21.11 7.65 -1.29
N GLY A 673 -19.93 7.43 -0.73
CA GLY A 673 -19.45 8.11 0.46
C GLY A 673 -17.93 8.08 0.48
N PHE A 674 -17.32 9.06 1.13
CA PHE A 674 -15.86 9.15 1.31
C PHE A 674 -15.55 10.13 2.45
N ALA A 675 -14.69 9.76 3.39
CA ALA A 675 -14.09 10.63 4.41
C ALA A 675 -15.04 11.37 5.39
N GLN A 676 -16.35 11.36 5.18
CA GLN A 676 -17.34 12.12 5.95
C GLN A 676 -18.40 11.23 6.63
N GLU A 677 -18.51 9.97 6.22
CA GLU A 677 -19.61 9.08 6.59
C GLU A 677 -19.12 7.91 7.44
N ALA A 678 -19.78 7.65 8.57
CA ALA A 678 -19.50 6.48 9.40
C ALA A 678 -20.12 5.19 8.83
N ALA A 679 -21.02 5.30 7.85
CA ALA A 679 -21.65 4.18 7.16
C ALA A 679 -22.09 4.62 5.76
N ILE A 680 -21.80 3.81 4.74
CA ILE A 680 -22.24 4.05 3.35
C ILE A 680 -23.35 3.04 3.03
N ARG A 681 -24.60 3.44 3.26
CA ARG A 681 -25.79 2.58 3.17
C ARG A 681 -26.95 3.35 2.55
N ILE A 682 -27.97 2.64 2.07
CA ILE A 682 -29.15 3.29 1.51
C ILE A 682 -29.85 4.11 2.59
N LYS A 683 -30.07 5.39 2.28
CA LYS A 683 -30.93 6.29 3.06
C LYS A 683 -32.19 6.60 2.27
N TRP A 684 -33.33 6.13 2.75
CA TRP A 684 -34.64 6.40 2.15
C TRP A 684 -35.06 7.85 2.34
N SER A 685 -35.86 8.40 1.41
CA SER A 685 -36.26 9.81 1.46
C SER A 685 -37.08 10.16 2.69
N THR A 686 -37.89 9.22 3.18
CA THR A 686 -38.81 9.39 4.31
C THR A 686 -39.02 8.06 5.06
N PRO A 687 -39.62 8.07 6.27
CA PRO A 687 -40.06 6.83 6.90
C PRO A 687 -41.08 6.09 6.01
N MET A 688 -40.87 4.79 5.77
CA MET A 688 -41.73 3.96 4.90
C MET A 688 -41.84 4.50 3.46
N ALA A 689 -40.77 5.11 2.95
CA ALA A 689 -40.78 5.79 1.66
C ALA A 689 -41.32 4.93 0.51
N ALA A 690 -42.05 5.56 -0.42
CA ALA A 690 -42.74 4.87 -1.51
C ALA A 690 -41.79 4.22 -2.52
N GLU A 691 -40.53 4.66 -2.59
CA GLU A 691 -39.48 4.06 -3.41
C GLU A 691 -38.87 2.77 -2.84
N ILE A 692 -39.16 2.42 -1.57
CA ILE A 692 -38.76 1.12 -1.01
C ILE A 692 -39.41 0.01 -1.86
N PRO A 693 -38.70 -1.08 -2.24
CA PRO A 693 -39.22 -2.10 -3.15
C PRO A 693 -40.36 -2.99 -2.60
N TRP A 694 -41.51 -2.41 -2.25
CA TRP A 694 -42.73 -3.13 -1.87
C TRP A 694 -43.41 -3.80 -3.09
N TYR A 695 -43.22 -3.23 -4.28
CA TYR A 695 -43.78 -3.67 -5.56
C TYR A 695 -43.11 -4.93 -6.16
N VAL A 696 -42.15 -5.53 -5.46
CA VAL A 696 -41.47 -6.78 -5.89
C VAL A 696 -42.42 -7.97 -6.06
N THR A 697 -43.60 -7.92 -5.44
CA THR A 697 -44.68 -8.91 -5.60
C THR A 697 -45.70 -8.54 -6.67
N GLU A 698 -45.69 -7.31 -7.14
CA GLU A 698 -46.67 -6.79 -8.09
C GLU A 698 -46.19 -6.93 -9.54
N VAL A 699 -44.91 -6.62 -9.80
CA VAL A 699 -44.30 -6.66 -11.14
C VAL A 699 -42.84 -7.15 -11.07
N PRO A 700 -42.29 -7.70 -12.16
CA PRO A 700 -40.86 -7.96 -12.28
C PRO A 700 -40.04 -6.74 -11.86
N THR A 701 -39.15 -6.92 -10.90
CA THR A 701 -38.38 -5.84 -10.30
C THR A 701 -36.89 -6.11 -10.39
N VAL A 702 -36.14 -5.16 -10.96
CA VAL A 702 -34.68 -5.23 -11.09
C VAL A 702 -34.04 -4.12 -10.29
N PHE A 703 -33.18 -4.49 -9.34
CA PHE A 703 -32.34 -3.55 -8.61
C PHE A 703 -30.94 -3.51 -9.22
N VAL A 704 -30.44 -2.32 -9.50
CA VAL A 704 -29.11 -2.07 -10.07
C VAL A 704 -28.33 -1.19 -9.12
N SER A 705 -27.23 -1.71 -8.56
CA SER A 705 -26.26 -0.90 -7.84
C SER A 705 -25.20 -0.34 -8.80
N LEU A 706 -25.04 0.98 -8.79
CA LEU A 706 -24.05 1.74 -9.58
C LEU A 706 -22.77 2.05 -8.79
N ASN A 707 -22.64 1.58 -7.55
CA ASN A 707 -21.42 1.81 -6.76
C ASN A 707 -21.17 0.70 -5.73
N GLN A 708 -21.83 0.75 -4.56
CA GLN A 708 -21.55 -0.18 -3.46
C GLN A 708 -22.04 -1.61 -3.76
N PRO A 709 -21.25 -2.66 -3.47
CA PRO A 709 -21.60 -4.04 -3.78
C PRO A 709 -22.58 -4.68 -2.78
N ASN A 710 -22.86 -4.02 -1.65
CA ASN A 710 -23.50 -4.60 -0.47
C ASN A 710 -24.97 -4.16 -0.30
N HIS A 711 -25.62 -3.56 -1.29
CA HIS A 711 -26.99 -3.05 -1.13
C HIS A 711 -28.06 -4.11 -0.82
N LEU A 712 -27.79 -5.41 -1.04
CA LEU A 712 -28.76 -6.46 -0.71
C LEU A 712 -29.13 -6.46 0.78
N ILE A 713 -28.27 -6.00 1.69
CA ILE A 713 -28.65 -5.89 3.11
C ILE A 713 -29.70 -4.79 3.38
N ASP A 714 -29.87 -3.84 2.46
CA ASP A 714 -30.91 -2.81 2.52
C ASP A 714 -32.17 -3.18 1.73
N VAL A 715 -32.03 -4.03 0.71
CA VAL A 715 -33.14 -4.45 -0.18
C VAL A 715 -33.23 -5.98 -0.35
N PRO A 716 -33.23 -6.79 0.71
CA PRO A 716 -33.17 -8.26 0.59
C PRO A 716 -34.41 -8.85 -0.08
N MET A 717 -35.54 -8.13 -0.05
CA MET A 717 -36.79 -8.52 -0.70
C MET A 717 -36.70 -8.57 -2.23
N VAL A 718 -35.74 -7.87 -2.85
CA VAL A 718 -35.57 -7.87 -4.29
C VAL A 718 -35.11 -9.25 -4.77
N LYS A 719 -35.74 -9.72 -5.85
CA LYS A 719 -35.49 -11.05 -6.43
C LYS A 719 -34.48 -11.04 -7.57
N THR A 720 -34.22 -9.89 -8.17
CA THR A 720 -33.21 -9.70 -9.22
C THR A 720 -32.32 -8.50 -8.92
N ALA A 721 -31.03 -8.73 -8.68
CA ALA A 721 -30.06 -7.70 -8.33
C ALA A 721 -28.82 -7.77 -9.23
N ILE A 722 -28.41 -6.61 -9.74
CA ILE A 722 -27.27 -6.42 -10.63
C ILE A 722 -26.31 -5.40 -10.00
N HIS A 723 -25.01 -5.65 -10.10
CA HIS A 723 -23.98 -4.67 -9.77
C HIS A 723 -23.32 -4.19 -11.06
N ALA A 724 -23.50 -2.90 -11.36
CA ALA A 724 -22.96 -2.25 -12.55
C ALA A 724 -21.62 -1.53 -12.30
N HIS A 725 -21.15 -1.53 -11.05
CA HIS A 725 -19.91 -0.91 -10.56
C HIS A 725 -19.81 0.62 -10.65
N ALA A 726 -20.42 1.26 -11.64
CA ALA A 726 -20.31 2.70 -11.87
C ALA A 726 -21.59 3.31 -12.46
N GLY A 727 -21.83 4.59 -12.16
CA GLY A 727 -22.91 5.39 -12.77
C GLY A 727 -22.52 6.06 -14.09
N THR A 728 -21.60 5.48 -14.87
CA THR A 728 -21.20 6.01 -16.18
C THR A 728 -22.19 5.59 -17.27
N VAL A 729 -22.19 6.31 -18.40
CA VAL A 729 -23.04 5.98 -19.56
C VAL A 729 -22.74 4.57 -20.05
N GLU A 730 -21.46 4.19 -20.09
CA GLU A 730 -20.97 2.88 -20.51
C GLU A 730 -21.54 1.75 -19.65
N ALA A 731 -21.46 1.89 -18.32
CA ALA A 731 -21.97 0.90 -17.37
C ALA A 731 -23.49 0.80 -17.37
N ILE A 732 -24.19 1.94 -17.45
CA ILE A 732 -25.66 1.99 -17.53
C ILE A 732 -26.14 1.31 -18.82
N ARG A 733 -25.54 1.65 -19.97
CA ARG A 733 -25.87 1.03 -21.26
C ARG A 733 -25.62 -0.47 -21.25
N ALA A 734 -24.44 -0.91 -20.81
CA ALA A 734 -24.11 -2.33 -20.69
C ALA A 734 -25.11 -3.08 -19.82
N THR A 735 -25.54 -2.47 -18.70
CA THR A 735 -26.55 -3.04 -17.81
C THR A 735 -27.90 -3.21 -18.49
N ILE A 736 -28.39 -2.19 -19.19
CA ILE A 736 -29.68 -2.23 -19.90
C ILE A 736 -29.64 -3.30 -21.01
N GLU A 737 -28.57 -3.36 -21.79
CA GLU A 737 -28.43 -4.37 -22.86
C GLU A 737 -28.41 -5.80 -22.30
N LYS A 738 -27.81 -6.02 -21.12
CA LYS A 738 -27.83 -7.33 -20.43
C LYS A 738 -29.19 -7.66 -19.82
N ILE A 739 -29.90 -6.68 -19.24
CA ILE A 739 -31.29 -6.85 -18.77
C ILE A 739 -32.19 -7.28 -19.93
N MET A 740 -31.97 -6.72 -21.12
CA MET A 740 -32.67 -7.10 -22.34
C MET A 740 -32.18 -8.43 -22.93
N GLY A 741 -31.15 -9.08 -22.38
CA GLY A 741 -30.57 -10.30 -22.92
C GLY A 741 -29.98 -10.13 -24.32
N LYS A 742 -29.39 -8.97 -24.63
CA LYS A 742 -28.61 -8.71 -25.85
C LYS A 742 -27.11 -8.96 -25.66
N SER A 743 -26.66 -9.00 -24.40
CA SER A 743 -25.30 -9.37 -23.98
C SER A 743 -25.40 -10.26 -22.74
N GLU A 744 -24.43 -11.16 -22.53
CA GLU A 744 -24.40 -12.09 -21.39
C GLU A 744 -23.71 -11.46 -20.17
N PHE A 745 -24.18 -11.77 -18.97
CA PHE A 745 -23.47 -11.40 -17.74
C PHE A 745 -22.22 -12.27 -17.59
N GLN A 746 -21.06 -11.62 -17.52
CA GLN A 746 -19.75 -12.28 -17.39
C GLN A 746 -19.05 -11.91 -16.07
N GLY A 747 -19.53 -10.86 -15.39
CA GLY A 747 -19.01 -10.42 -14.11
C GLY A 747 -19.19 -11.47 -13.01
N THR A 748 -18.28 -11.41 -12.03
CA THR A 748 -18.16 -12.32 -10.89
C THR A 748 -18.15 -11.51 -9.61
N PHE A 749 -18.53 -12.13 -8.50
CA PHE A 749 -18.58 -11.48 -7.20
C PHE A 749 -18.10 -12.43 -6.10
N ASN A 750 -17.79 -11.87 -4.93
CA ASN A 750 -17.49 -12.64 -3.72
C ASN A 750 -18.66 -12.57 -2.73
N GLU A 751 -18.58 -13.34 -1.64
CA GLU A 751 -19.66 -13.49 -0.66
C GLU A 751 -20.05 -12.19 0.08
N ASN A 752 -19.20 -11.15 0.05
CA ASN A 752 -19.48 -9.87 0.71
C ASN A 752 -20.76 -9.22 0.17
N VAL A 753 -21.17 -9.50 -1.08
CA VAL A 753 -22.43 -8.99 -1.64
C VAL A 753 -23.67 -9.43 -0.86
N PHE A 754 -23.58 -10.56 -0.15
CA PHE A 754 -24.67 -11.10 0.67
C PHE A 754 -24.59 -10.67 2.13
N CYS A 755 -23.53 -9.95 2.53
CA CYS A 755 -23.43 -9.25 3.82
C CYS A 755 -23.63 -10.17 5.04
N ASP A 756 -23.21 -11.44 4.95
CA ASP A 756 -23.39 -12.48 5.97
C ASP A 756 -24.83 -12.66 6.46
N SER A 757 -25.82 -12.24 5.66
CA SER A 757 -27.23 -12.35 5.99
C SER A 757 -27.91 -13.45 5.18
N PHE A 758 -28.89 -14.10 5.80
CA PHE A 758 -29.64 -15.21 5.20
C PHE A 758 -30.60 -14.74 4.10
N ASP A 759 -31.30 -13.64 4.34
CA ASP A 759 -32.37 -13.12 3.49
C ASP A 759 -31.90 -12.48 2.18
N THR A 760 -30.64 -12.02 2.13
CA THR A 760 -30.02 -11.43 0.94
C THR A 760 -29.94 -12.43 -0.23
N ARG A 761 -29.95 -13.74 0.05
CA ARG A 761 -29.87 -14.82 -0.94
C ARG A 761 -31.24 -15.30 -1.48
N LEU A 762 -32.35 -14.90 -0.84
CA LEU A 762 -33.68 -15.49 -1.05
C LEU A 762 -34.47 -15.03 -2.27
#